data_AF-A0A7T5RD19-F1
#
_entry.id   AF-A0A7T5RD19-F1
#
_cell.length_a   1.000
_cell.length_b   1.000
_cell.length_c   1.000
_cell.angle_alpha   90.00
_cell.angle_beta   90.00
_cell.angle_gamma   90.00
#
_symmetry.space_group_name_H-M   'P 1'
#
loop_
_entity.id
_entity.type
_entity.pdbx_description
1 polymer ?
#
loop_
_entity_poly.entity_id
_entity_poly.type
_entity_poly.pdbx_seq_one_letter_code
_entity_poly.pdbx_strand_id
1 'polypeptide(L)'
;MKEKMPEIKLRFVDKDRPAFDKIQIKLDTVHQLKQEIEEDMTLLQEKVELSVGFNEPVRIIPISDTHLFAVQTDKSKVNELLAKLEEPHTYGIIMGDFIEGANPGIPDHINNVEIGFSNQIKAAKKIIEPYVKTGKIICMVGTFDGHEGWGDRYLGIDVVQLIADGFTQPDGTELKVLYNGGRLIIHLNNGVTYTQLVYHAPGGGGSDEVNPLGAQRNRLWEYVSHRGDVDGAGGGHWHHRAGVSKEMVFDLKEGREKGHLLFANGTTKGNDPNRPDTYLSKMAKGPTLTPGVQLILNQPERKKGDGKNGEYAWLSYGFNKGEILYEAAKLLDKTEKLQKTGELIEEIIDRSRKPKAEFDRKSSRTKIKDNQFDTPMFENFKWKFEDSGSIPRMVFLLAGARYSSTSFEKRDKEKLFEIIKQIEGNPFEYGLVMRHFIDPDVAKMYSRDYVLDRMINDLSPIVNKDRLLGFMMSSSLLDDRWKKDVLGNVIKIKDSRGKVRFERERKTRLYPGTYIYRAFSKKVPLYLNQSLMYLDFGKASYEFLLMDHLASSGSEFDPFRGLVQARRKALLRSDVVAGGHMLGGGFMTTPDADYVAPGWFSEYDSGGKSNKKRAPLGGQAVILFPDQKLVIPTSTFLESVDTHEALILLKGLRKEEKEKIMSKKVR
;
A
#
# COMPACT_ATOMS: atom_id res chain seq x y z
N MET A 1 -75.08 -10.11 -6.37
CA MET A 1 -74.59 -9.03 -5.48
C MET A 1 -73.22 -8.59 -5.96
N LYS A 2 -73.16 -7.41 -6.58
CA LYS A 2 -71.95 -6.65 -6.90
C LYS A 2 -72.18 -5.28 -6.26
N GLU A 3 -71.48 -4.98 -5.18
CA GLU A 3 -71.57 -3.64 -4.56
C GLU A 3 -70.66 -2.68 -5.32
N LYS A 4 -71.27 -1.58 -5.78
CA LYS A 4 -70.64 -0.42 -6.40
C LYS A 4 -69.78 0.30 -5.38
N MET A 5 -68.54 0.63 -5.76
CA MET A 5 -67.70 1.56 -5.00
C MET A 5 -68.39 2.93 -4.87
N PRO A 6 -68.33 3.57 -3.69
CA PRO A 6 -68.89 4.89 -3.49
C PRO A 6 -68.06 5.96 -4.20
N GLU A 7 -68.77 6.81 -4.93
CA GLU A 7 -68.28 7.97 -5.67
C GLU A 7 -67.91 9.11 -4.70
N ILE A 8 -66.62 9.47 -4.62
CA ILE A 8 -66.16 10.58 -3.77
C ILE A 8 -66.39 11.90 -4.52
N LYS A 9 -67.40 12.66 -4.10
CA LYS A 9 -67.61 14.06 -4.54
C LYS A 9 -66.70 14.98 -3.73
N LEU A 10 -65.67 15.53 -4.37
CA LEU A 10 -64.87 16.62 -3.81
C LEU A 10 -65.68 17.93 -3.88
N ARG A 11 -66.14 18.42 -2.73
CA ARG A 11 -66.58 19.82 -2.57
C ARG A 11 -65.36 20.67 -2.25
N PHE A 12 -65.00 21.57 -3.16
CA PHE A 12 -64.13 22.69 -2.83
C PHE A 12 -64.95 23.68 -1.98
N VAL A 13 -64.67 23.71 -0.68
CA VAL A 13 -65.08 24.81 0.19
C VAL A 13 -63.88 25.75 0.25
N ASP A 14 -64.06 26.96 -0.25
CA ASP A 14 -63.06 28.01 -0.18
C ASP A 14 -63.42 29.01 0.93
N LYS A 15 -62.38 29.62 1.49
CA LYS A 15 -62.35 30.75 2.44
C LYS A 15 -62.78 30.49 3.88
N ASP A 16 -61.90 29.83 4.64
CA ASP A 16 -61.49 30.31 5.96
C ASP A 16 -60.05 29.84 6.21
N ARG A 17 -59.14 30.79 6.47
CA ARG A 17 -57.74 30.47 6.79
C ARG A 17 -57.75 29.55 8.02
N PRO A 18 -57.13 28.35 7.99
CA PRO A 18 -56.95 27.60 9.20
C PRO A 18 -56.08 28.44 10.13
N ALA A 19 -56.62 28.82 11.28
CA ALA A 19 -55.84 29.43 12.36
C ALA A 19 -54.64 28.51 12.64
N PHE A 20 -53.43 29.07 12.59
CA PHE A 20 -52.17 28.37 12.85
C PHE A 20 -52.21 27.55 14.15
N ASP A 21 -53.04 27.99 15.10
CA ASP A 21 -53.26 27.40 16.41
C ASP A 21 -53.79 25.96 16.40
N LYS A 22 -54.46 25.51 15.33
CA LYS A 22 -54.91 24.09 15.18
C LYS A 22 -53.89 23.18 14.49
N ILE A 23 -52.80 23.72 13.95
CA ILE A 23 -51.71 22.97 13.32
C ILE A 23 -50.59 22.71 14.35
N GLN A 24 -50.50 23.50 15.42
CA GLN A 24 -49.49 23.38 16.48
C GLN A 24 -49.45 21.98 17.14
N ILE A 25 -50.61 21.35 17.32
CA ILE A 25 -50.76 20.06 18.05
C ILE A 25 -50.29 18.83 17.23
N LYS A 26 -49.83 18.98 15.98
CA LYS A 26 -49.20 17.88 15.23
C LYS A 26 -47.67 17.97 15.15
N LEU A 27 -47.08 19.13 15.46
CA LEU A 27 -45.63 19.31 15.40
C LEU A 27 -44.96 18.79 16.67
N ASP A 28 -45.56 19.00 17.84
CA ASP A 28 -45.02 18.52 19.11
C ASP A 28 -45.02 16.98 19.16
N THR A 29 -46.07 16.33 18.66
CA THR A 29 -46.11 14.87 18.55
C THR A 29 -45.10 14.34 17.53
N VAL A 30 -44.90 15.03 16.41
CA VAL A 30 -43.86 14.65 15.42
C VAL A 30 -42.46 14.88 15.99
N HIS A 31 -42.27 15.92 16.80
CA HIS A 31 -41.02 16.22 17.47
C HIS A 31 -40.71 15.21 18.58
N GLN A 32 -41.72 14.83 19.38
CA GLN A 32 -41.62 13.74 20.35
C GLN A 32 -41.37 12.41 19.67
N LEU A 33 -42.09 12.07 18.59
CA LEU A 33 -41.86 10.84 17.84
C LEU A 33 -40.46 10.83 17.22
N LYS A 34 -39.96 11.98 16.76
CA LYS A 34 -38.59 12.11 16.28
C LYS A 34 -37.59 11.90 17.41
N GLN A 35 -37.79 12.52 18.58
CA GLN A 35 -36.95 12.32 19.76
C GLN A 35 -36.97 10.86 20.23
N GLU A 36 -38.14 10.23 20.28
CA GLU A 36 -38.29 8.80 20.61
C GLU A 36 -37.57 7.92 19.57
N ILE A 37 -37.68 8.22 18.27
CA ILE A 37 -36.93 7.51 17.22
C ILE A 37 -35.43 7.74 17.38
N GLU A 38 -34.97 8.97 17.64
CA GLU A 38 -33.55 9.27 17.86
C GLU A 38 -33.00 8.64 19.15
N GLU A 39 -33.82 8.55 20.20
CA GLU A 39 -33.50 7.87 21.46
C GLU A 39 -33.51 6.35 21.31
N ASP A 40 -34.34 5.79 20.42
CA ASP A 40 -34.36 4.35 20.07
C ASP A 40 -33.22 3.98 19.09
N MET A 41 -32.76 4.92 18.25
CA MET A 41 -31.67 4.75 17.30
C MET A 41 -30.30 4.80 17.99
N THR A 42 -30.01 3.75 18.76
CA THR A 42 -28.80 3.56 19.59
C THR A 42 -27.72 2.69 18.94
N LEU A 43 -27.92 2.29 17.67
CA LEU A 43 -27.00 1.41 16.94
C LEU A 43 -25.64 2.05 16.68
N LEU A 44 -25.56 3.37 16.83
CA LEU A 44 -24.41 4.20 16.59
C LEU A 44 -23.35 4.04 17.69
N GLN A 45 -22.12 3.69 17.30
CA GLN A 45 -21.03 3.32 18.21
C GLN A 45 -19.73 4.02 17.81
N GLU A 46 -18.94 4.45 18.80
CA GLU A 46 -17.59 4.99 18.56
C GLU A 46 -16.58 3.91 18.15
N LYS A 47 -16.86 2.67 18.54
CA LYS A 47 -16.03 1.50 18.23
C LYS A 47 -16.89 0.28 17.95
N VAL A 48 -16.41 -0.57 17.03
CA VAL A 48 -16.96 -1.90 16.76
C VAL A 48 -15.81 -2.90 16.84
N GLU A 49 -16.05 -4.03 17.50
CA GLU A 49 -15.04 -5.06 17.74
C GLU A 49 -15.42 -6.35 17.01
N LEU A 50 -14.45 -6.94 16.30
CA LEU A 50 -14.55 -8.27 15.70
C LEU A 50 -13.56 -9.20 16.41
N SER A 51 -14.06 -10.25 17.04
CA SER A 51 -13.23 -11.31 17.62
C SER A 51 -13.17 -12.53 16.70
N VAL A 52 -11.98 -12.82 16.17
CA VAL A 52 -11.75 -13.94 15.25
C VAL A 52 -11.39 -15.19 16.06
N GLY A 53 -12.25 -16.21 15.99
CA GLY A 53 -12.08 -17.47 16.76
C GLY A 53 -11.30 -18.58 16.03
N PHE A 54 -10.54 -18.26 14.99
CA PHE A 54 -9.80 -19.23 14.17
C PHE A 54 -8.43 -18.69 13.75
N ASN A 55 -7.48 -19.59 13.46
CA ASN A 55 -6.08 -19.27 13.14
C ASN A 55 -5.78 -19.15 11.63
N GLU A 56 -6.78 -18.97 10.78
CA GLU A 56 -6.61 -18.85 9.32
C GLU A 56 -6.58 -17.38 8.87
N PRO A 57 -6.00 -17.05 7.70
CA PRO A 57 -6.00 -15.68 7.19
C PRO A 57 -7.42 -15.11 7.06
N VAL A 58 -7.60 -13.89 7.57
CA VAL A 58 -8.86 -13.15 7.51
C VAL A 58 -8.80 -12.11 6.40
N ARG A 59 -9.84 -11.99 5.60
CA ARG A 59 -9.93 -10.95 4.56
C ARG A 59 -11.02 -9.94 4.91
N ILE A 60 -10.67 -8.65 4.92
CA ILE A 60 -11.62 -7.55 5.09
C ILE A 60 -11.76 -6.80 3.76
N ILE A 61 -13.01 -6.58 3.36
CA ILE A 61 -13.40 -5.93 2.11
C ILE A 61 -14.22 -4.67 2.43
N PRO A 62 -13.67 -3.47 2.16
CA PRO A 62 -14.44 -2.23 2.13
C PRO A 62 -15.52 -2.25 1.05
N ILE A 63 -16.75 -1.89 1.43
CA ILE A 63 -17.90 -1.76 0.54
C ILE A 63 -18.39 -0.32 0.63
N SER A 64 -18.16 0.48 -0.39
CA SER A 64 -18.54 1.90 -0.37
C SER A 64 -18.69 2.44 -1.78
N ASP A 65 -19.30 3.63 -1.89
CA ASP A 65 -19.59 4.30 -3.17
C ASP A 65 -20.20 3.30 -4.17
N THR A 66 -21.09 2.42 -3.70
CA THR A 66 -21.81 1.51 -4.60
C THR A 66 -22.94 2.22 -5.31
N HIS A 67 -23.50 3.28 -4.71
CA HIS A 67 -24.60 4.07 -5.28
C HIS A 67 -25.70 3.17 -5.83
N LEU A 68 -26.13 2.17 -5.07
CA LEU A 68 -27.21 1.30 -5.50
C LEU A 68 -28.38 2.16 -5.95
N PHE A 69 -28.98 1.75 -7.07
CA PHE A 69 -30.12 2.43 -7.68
C PHE A 69 -29.80 3.76 -8.38
N ALA A 70 -28.54 4.17 -8.55
CA ALA A 70 -28.19 5.15 -9.57
C ALA A 70 -28.24 4.50 -10.97
N VAL A 71 -28.68 5.24 -11.98
CA VAL A 71 -28.73 4.75 -13.39
C VAL A 71 -27.33 4.35 -13.90
N GLN A 72 -26.29 5.03 -13.38
CA GLN A 72 -24.89 4.85 -13.76
C GLN A 72 -24.16 3.73 -12.96
N THR A 73 -24.85 3.04 -12.05
CA THR A 73 -24.22 2.01 -11.22
C THR A 73 -23.93 0.74 -12.02
N ASP A 74 -22.67 0.29 -11.98
CA ASP A 74 -22.27 -1.00 -12.54
C ASP A 74 -22.70 -2.14 -11.60
N LYS A 75 -23.90 -2.67 -11.85
CA LYS A 75 -24.49 -3.77 -11.09
C LYS A 75 -23.63 -5.04 -11.13
N SER A 76 -22.83 -5.25 -12.19
CA SER A 76 -21.93 -6.42 -12.27
C SER A 76 -20.81 -6.31 -11.24
N LYS A 77 -20.26 -5.10 -11.04
CA LYS A 77 -19.21 -4.82 -10.05
C LYS A 77 -19.72 -4.87 -8.63
N VAL A 78 -20.95 -4.42 -8.39
CA VAL A 78 -21.60 -4.58 -7.08
C VAL A 78 -21.77 -6.07 -6.73
N ASN A 79 -22.26 -6.87 -7.68
CA ASN A 79 -22.42 -8.31 -7.46
C ASN A 79 -21.07 -9.01 -7.26
N GLU A 80 -20.04 -8.66 -8.03
CA GLU A 80 -18.68 -9.17 -7.84
C GLU A 80 -18.15 -8.86 -6.43
N LEU A 81 -18.34 -7.63 -5.95
CA LEU A 81 -17.93 -7.18 -4.61
C LEU A 81 -18.66 -7.96 -3.50
N LEU A 82 -19.99 -8.10 -3.58
CA LEU A 82 -20.78 -8.80 -2.58
C LEU A 82 -20.52 -10.31 -2.58
N ALA A 83 -20.32 -10.92 -3.76
CA ALA A 83 -20.01 -12.35 -3.88
C ALA A 83 -18.72 -12.74 -3.14
N LYS A 84 -17.77 -11.81 -2.96
CA LYS A 84 -16.56 -12.08 -2.16
C LYS A 84 -16.84 -12.40 -0.71
N LEU A 85 -17.95 -11.92 -0.15
CA LEU A 85 -18.34 -12.24 1.23
C LEU A 85 -18.77 -13.70 1.41
N GLU A 86 -19.11 -14.39 0.31
CA GLU A 86 -19.47 -15.82 0.34
C GLU A 86 -18.26 -16.71 0.66
N GLU A 87 -17.04 -16.21 0.42
CA GLU A 87 -15.83 -16.96 0.71
C GLU A 87 -15.60 -17.11 2.23
N PRO A 88 -15.07 -18.25 2.70
CA PRO A 88 -14.71 -18.45 4.09
C PRO A 88 -13.79 -17.34 4.61
N HIS A 89 -13.94 -16.97 5.88
CA HIS A 89 -13.08 -16.00 6.59
C HIS A 89 -12.94 -14.62 5.89
N THR A 90 -13.84 -14.30 4.97
CA THR A 90 -13.97 -12.97 4.35
C THR A 90 -15.12 -12.21 5.00
N TYR A 91 -14.90 -10.93 5.28
CA TYR A 91 -15.85 -10.03 5.94
C TYR A 91 -15.91 -8.68 5.23
N GLY A 92 -17.05 -8.01 5.33
CA GLY A 92 -17.34 -6.72 4.73
C GLY A 92 -17.57 -5.64 5.78
N ILE A 93 -17.18 -4.41 5.42
CA ILE A 93 -17.54 -3.18 6.14
C ILE A 93 -18.17 -2.21 5.14
N ILE A 94 -19.41 -1.79 5.40
CA ILE A 94 -20.10 -0.84 4.53
C ILE A 94 -19.70 0.58 4.94
N MET A 95 -18.93 1.28 4.12
CA MET A 95 -18.33 2.58 4.46
C MET A 95 -19.06 3.76 3.80
N GLY A 96 -20.38 3.69 3.67
CA GLY A 96 -21.24 4.77 3.15
C GLY A 96 -21.34 4.84 1.61
N ASP A 97 -22.28 5.66 1.14
CA ASP A 97 -22.74 5.75 -0.26
C ASP A 97 -23.09 4.37 -0.85
N PHE A 98 -23.69 3.51 -0.01
CA PHE A 98 -24.21 2.22 -0.41
C PHE A 98 -25.42 2.36 -1.34
N ILE A 99 -26.32 3.30 -1.04
CA ILE A 99 -27.45 3.69 -1.91
C ILE A 99 -27.24 5.08 -2.52
N GLU A 100 -27.92 5.38 -3.63
CA GLU A 100 -27.85 6.70 -4.29
C GLU A 100 -28.59 7.80 -3.50
N GLY A 101 -29.50 7.44 -2.60
CA GLY A 101 -30.22 8.41 -1.78
C GLY A 101 -31.11 9.35 -2.59
N ALA A 102 -31.39 10.53 -2.04
CA ALA A 102 -32.19 11.56 -2.71
C ALA A 102 -31.79 12.98 -2.28
N ASN A 103 -31.25 13.77 -3.21
CA ASN A 103 -30.97 15.18 -2.99
C ASN A 103 -31.91 16.09 -3.81
N PRO A 104 -32.91 16.74 -3.19
CA PRO A 104 -33.80 17.67 -3.90
C PRO A 104 -33.09 18.98 -4.29
N GLY A 105 -31.95 19.30 -3.68
CA GLY A 105 -31.15 20.48 -4.00
C GLY A 105 -30.28 20.35 -5.25
N ILE A 106 -30.20 19.16 -5.87
CA ILE A 106 -29.47 18.92 -7.12
C ILE A 106 -30.50 18.76 -8.25
N PRO A 107 -30.63 19.74 -9.18
CA PRO A 107 -31.72 19.83 -10.15
C PRO A 107 -31.98 18.59 -11.02
N ASP A 108 -30.98 17.73 -11.23
CA ASP A 108 -31.08 16.52 -12.05
C ASP A 108 -30.93 15.21 -11.26
N HIS A 109 -30.74 15.26 -9.94
CA HIS A 109 -30.43 14.06 -9.16
C HIS A 109 -31.57 13.05 -9.20
N ILE A 110 -32.80 13.51 -8.95
CA ILE A 110 -34.00 12.65 -8.91
C ILE A 110 -34.20 11.88 -10.21
N ASN A 111 -33.84 12.46 -11.36
CA ASN A 111 -33.94 11.81 -12.68
C ASN A 111 -32.89 10.72 -12.90
N ASN A 112 -31.83 10.68 -12.08
CA ASN A 112 -30.74 9.70 -12.16
C ASN A 112 -30.88 8.56 -11.13
N VAL A 113 -32.00 8.52 -10.40
CA VAL A 113 -32.31 7.47 -9.43
C VAL A 113 -33.38 6.52 -10.00
N GLU A 114 -33.11 5.22 -9.99
CA GLU A 114 -33.99 4.18 -10.56
C GLU A 114 -35.28 3.96 -9.74
N ILE A 115 -35.22 4.14 -8.42
CA ILE A 115 -36.36 3.90 -7.51
C ILE A 115 -36.43 4.96 -6.40
N GLY A 116 -37.65 5.20 -5.89
CA GLY A 116 -37.88 6.16 -4.80
C GLY A 116 -37.10 5.83 -3.52
N PHE A 117 -36.76 6.87 -2.75
CA PHE A 117 -35.85 6.79 -1.60
C PHE A 117 -36.22 5.71 -0.56
N SER A 118 -37.48 5.63 -0.13
CA SER A 118 -37.91 4.58 0.82
C SER A 118 -37.80 3.16 0.25
N ASN A 119 -37.92 3.00 -1.07
CA ASN A 119 -37.73 1.70 -1.72
C ASN A 119 -36.24 1.33 -1.83
N GLN A 120 -35.35 2.31 -1.96
CA GLN A 120 -33.90 2.08 -1.88
C GLN A 120 -33.52 1.48 -0.53
N ILE A 121 -34.02 2.05 0.58
CA ILE A 121 -33.75 1.55 1.94
C ILE A 121 -34.22 0.09 2.07
N LYS A 122 -35.47 -0.21 1.68
CA LYS A 122 -36.03 -1.57 1.74
C LYS A 122 -35.22 -2.56 0.88
N ALA A 123 -34.83 -2.15 -0.32
CA ALA A 123 -34.05 -2.98 -1.22
C ALA A 123 -32.62 -3.19 -0.70
N ALA A 124 -31.97 -2.17 -0.15
CA ALA A 124 -30.67 -2.27 0.49
C ALA A 124 -30.68 -3.28 1.64
N LYS A 125 -31.67 -3.20 2.55
CA LYS A 125 -31.85 -4.19 3.62
C LYS A 125 -31.92 -5.61 3.05
N LYS A 126 -32.76 -5.84 2.04
CA LYS A 126 -32.90 -7.17 1.40
C LYS A 126 -31.60 -7.67 0.75
N ILE A 127 -30.80 -6.77 0.17
CA ILE A 127 -29.53 -7.11 -0.48
C ILE A 127 -28.48 -7.56 0.56
N ILE A 128 -28.38 -6.87 1.70
CA ILE A 128 -27.35 -7.16 2.71
C ILE A 128 -27.77 -8.24 3.70
N GLU A 129 -29.07 -8.51 3.85
CA GLU A 129 -29.62 -9.47 4.80
C GLU A 129 -28.93 -10.83 4.83
N PRO A 130 -28.61 -11.50 3.70
CA PRO A 130 -27.92 -12.79 3.71
C PRO A 130 -26.53 -12.73 4.39
N TYR A 131 -25.84 -11.60 4.22
CA TYR A 131 -24.49 -11.39 4.74
C TYR A 131 -24.50 -10.92 6.20
N VAL A 132 -25.52 -10.17 6.62
CA VAL A 132 -25.68 -9.80 8.03
C VAL A 132 -26.04 -11.02 8.88
N LYS A 133 -26.99 -11.84 8.41
CA LYS A 133 -27.43 -13.08 9.08
C LYS A 133 -26.33 -14.14 9.21
N THR A 134 -25.28 -14.06 8.39
CA THR A 134 -24.11 -14.96 8.44
C THR A 134 -22.91 -14.31 9.13
N GLY A 135 -23.06 -13.10 9.69
CA GLY A 135 -21.99 -12.39 10.39
C GLY A 135 -20.88 -11.90 9.47
N LYS A 136 -21.14 -11.81 8.15
CA LYS A 136 -20.17 -11.40 7.14
C LYS A 136 -20.03 -9.89 7.05
N ILE A 137 -21.10 -9.14 7.26
CA ILE A 137 -21.02 -7.68 7.40
C ILE A 137 -20.82 -7.35 8.87
N ILE A 138 -19.68 -6.72 9.18
CA ILE A 138 -19.26 -6.41 10.55
C ILE A 138 -20.00 -5.17 11.05
N CYS A 139 -19.97 -4.09 10.27
CA CYS A 139 -20.66 -2.84 10.58
C CYS A 139 -20.92 -2.01 9.32
N MET A 140 -21.74 -0.96 9.51
CA MET A 140 -21.95 0.11 8.55
C MET A 140 -21.40 1.43 9.11
N VAL A 141 -20.93 2.36 8.28
CA VAL A 141 -20.50 3.70 8.72
C VAL A 141 -21.66 4.67 8.52
N GLY A 142 -22.02 5.41 9.58
CA GLY A 142 -23.06 6.43 9.59
C GLY A 142 -22.50 7.84 9.84
N THR A 143 -23.41 8.82 10.00
CA THR A 143 -23.10 10.21 10.38
C THR A 143 -22.06 10.92 9.51
N PHE A 144 -22.35 11.06 8.21
CA PHE A 144 -21.52 11.82 7.26
C PHE A 144 -22.42 12.62 6.31
N ASP A 145 -21.87 13.63 5.62
CA ASP A 145 -22.56 14.33 4.52
C ASP A 145 -22.28 13.59 3.21
N GLY A 146 -23.32 13.02 2.59
CA GLY A 146 -23.23 12.10 1.45
C GLY A 146 -24.61 11.55 1.07
N HIS A 147 -24.67 10.49 0.27
CA HIS A 147 -25.91 10.00 -0.33
C HIS A 147 -26.93 9.50 0.71
N GLU A 148 -26.49 8.72 1.72
CA GLU A 148 -27.32 8.42 2.89
C GLU A 148 -27.47 9.63 3.83
N GLY A 149 -26.41 10.43 3.97
CA GLY A 149 -26.38 11.62 4.81
C GLY A 149 -27.41 12.69 4.43
N TRP A 150 -27.85 12.71 3.18
CA TRP A 150 -28.93 13.60 2.73
C TRP A 150 -30.26 13.31 3.40
N GLY A 151 -30.52 12.07 3.81
CA GLY A 151 -31.70 11.74 4.62
C GLY A 151 -31.68 12.49 5.95
N ASP A 152 -30.53 12.53 6.62
CA ASP A 152 -30.38 13.29 7.86
C ASP A 152 -30.52 14.79 7.60
N ARG A 153 -29.79 15.31 6.60
CA ARG A 153 -29.79 16.74 6.26
C ARG A 153 -31.17 17.30 5.87
N TYR A 154 -31.95 16.57 5.08
CA TYR A 154 -33.21 17.06 4.52
C TYR A 154 -34.45 16.56 5.26
N LEU A 155 -34.36 15.40 5.91
CA LEU A 155 -35.49 14.73 6.54
C LEU A 155 -35.29 14.49 8.04
N GLY A 156 -34.09 14.72 8.57
CA GLY A 156 -33.75 14.50 9.98
C GLY A 156 -33.76 13.03 10.40
N ILE A 157 -33.44 12.13 9.47
CA ILE A 157 -33.39 10.68 9.72
C ILE A 157 -32.04 10.09 9.33
N ASP A 158 -31.42 9.32 10.24
CA ASP A 158 -30.19 8.57 9.93
C ASP A 158 -30.53 7.31 9.12
N VAL A 159 -30.34 7.41 7.81
CA VAL A 159 -30.67 6.35 6.85
C VAL A 159 -29.83 5.10 7.08
N VAL A 160 -28.60 5.24 7.54
CA VAL A 160 -27.71 4.09 7.76
C VAL A 160 -28.24 3.26 8.93
N GLN A 161 -28.65 3.92 10.01
CA GLN A 161 -29.30 3.25 11.13
C GLN A 161 -30.63 2.61 10.71
N LEU A 162 -31.44 3.26 9.88
CA LEU A 162 -32.67 2.64 9.34
C LEU A 162 -32.41 1.38 8.48
N ILE A 163 -31.29 1.35 7.74
CA ILE A 163 -30.86 0.16 7.01
C ILE A 163 -30.40 -0.92 8.00
N ALA A 164 -29.61 -0.57 9.01
CA ALA A 164 -29.07 -1.52 9.98
C ALA A 164 -30.12 -2.08 10.96
N ASP A 165 -31.18 -1.31 11.23
CA ASP A 165 -32.21 -1.62 12.22
C ASP A 165 -32.90 -2.98 11.97
N GLY A 166 -33.21 -3.69 13.07
CA GLY A 166 -33.89 -4.98 13.04
C GLY A 166 -33.05 -6.15 12.52
N PHE A 167 -31.75 -5.96 12.22
CA PHE A 167 -30.85 -7.08 11.93
C PHE A 167 -30.24 -7.66 13.21
N THR A 168 -30.39 -8.98 13.37
CA THR A 168 -29.67 -9.76 14.39
C THR A 168 -28.55 -10.57 13.73
N GLN A 169 -27.33 -10.44 14.24
CA GLN A 169 -26.15 -11.19 13.86
C GLN A 169 -26.11 -12.58 14.52
N PRO A 170 -25.26 -13.52 14.06
CA PRO A 170 -25.21 -14.89 14.60
C PRO A 170 -24.93 -15.00 16.10
N ASP A 171 -24.28 -13.99 16.69
CA ASP A 171 -23.97 -13.92 18.11
C ASP A 171 -25.11 -13.33 18.96
N GLY A 172 -26.25 -13.03 18.33
CA GLY A 172 -27.41 -12.44 18.97
C GLY A 172 -27.35 -10.91 19.12
N THR A 173 -26.27 -10.28 18.65
CA THR A 173 -26.14 -8.81 18.70
C THR A 173 -26.77 -8.15 17.47
N GLU A 174 -27.06 -6.86 17.57
CA GLU A 174 -27.56 -6.08 16.44
C GLU A 174 -26.43 -5.60 15.53
N LEU A 175 -26.70 -5.46 14.23
CA LEU A 175 -25.75 -4.85 13.30
C LEU A 175 -25.40 -3.43 13.75
N LYS A 176 -24.13 -3.20 14.07
CA LYS A 176 -23.66 -1.91 14.59
C LYS A 176 -23.43 -0.90 13.46
N VAL A 177 -23.74 0.36 13.77
CA VAL A 177 -23.38 1.51 12.95
C VAL A 177 -22.22 2.23 13.62
N LEU A 178 -21.11 2.39 12.90
CA LEU A 178 -19.93 3.08 13.37
C LEU A 178 -20.03 4.56 13.00
N TYR A 179 -19.67 5.47 13.90
CA TYR A 179 -19.52 6.89 13.55
C TYR A 179 -18.50 7.06 12.39
N ASN A 180 -18.69 8.07 11.55
CA ASN A 180 -17.67 8.47 10.57
C ASN A 180 -16.36 8.86 11.27
N GLY A 181 -15.33 8.02 11.16
CA GLY A 181 -14.07 8.14 11.89
C GLY A 181 -13.99 7.32 13.19
N GLY A 182 -14.99 6.49 13.47
CA GLY A 182 -14.97 5.53 14.57
C GLY A 182 -13.94 4.42 14.34
N ARG A 183 -13.73 3.60 15.37
CA ARG A 183 -12.70 2.56 15.39
C ARG A 183 -13.28 1.17 15.11
N LEU A 184 -12.78 0.52 14.06
CA LEU A 184 -12.90 -0.92 13.89
C LEU A 184 -11.71 -1.60 14.58
N ILE A 185 -11.99 -2.46 15.54
CA ILE A 185 -10.98 -3.22 16.29
C ILE A 185 -11.13 -4.68 15.95
N ILE A 186 -10.08 -5.31 15.43
CA ILE A 186 -10.09 -6.71 15.02
C ILE A 186 -9.11 -7.46 15.91
N HIS A 187 -9.65 -8.35 16.74
CA HIS A 187 -8.88 -9.25 17.59
C HIS A 187 -8.68 -10.57 16.85
N LEU A 188 -7.44 -10.85 16.49
CA LEU A 188 -7.03 -12.10 15.86
C LEU A 188 -6.80 -13.18 16.91
N ASN A 189 -7.01 -14.44 16.54
CA ASN A 189 -6.90 -15.58 17.45
C ASN A 189 -5.45 -15.80 17.94
N ASN A 190 -4.47 -15.32 17.18
CA ASN A 190 -3.06 -15.33 17.58
C ASN A 190 -2.69 -14.20 18.58
N GLY A 191 -3.67 -13.43 19.06
CA GLY A 191 -3.51 -12.36 20.04
C GLY A 191 -3.10 -11.00 19.46
N VAL A 192 -2.96 -10.89 18.13
CA VAL A 192 -2.73 -9.59 17.46
C VAL A 192 -4.05 -8.81 17.40
N THR A 193 -3.99 -7.52 17.65
CA THR A 193 -5.14 -6.62 17.48
C THR A 193 -4.82 -5.56 16.44
N TYR A 194 -5.73 -5.34 15.50
CA TYR A 194 -5.66 -4.25 14.52
C TYR A 194 -6.75 -3.23 14.81
N THR A 195 -6.38 -1.96 14.90
CA THR A 195 -7.29 -0.83 15.09
C THR A 195 -7.26 0.07 13.86
N GLN A 196 -8.39 0.19 13.17
CA GLN A 196 -8.54 1.03 11.98
C GLN A 196 -9.55 2.14 12.24
N LEU A 197 -9.20 3.37 11.90
CA LEU A 197 -10.20 4.44 11.78
C LEU A 197 -10.94 4.25 10.45
N VAL A 198 -12.27 4.24 10.50
CA VAL A 198 -13.07 3.97 9.31
C VAL A 198 -13.93 5.19 9.01
N TYR A 199 -13.71 5.78 7.85
CA TYR A 199 -14.45 6.93 7.36
C TYR A 199 -15.23 6.57 6.10
N HIS A 200 -16.42 7.15 5.93
CA HIS A 200 -16.96 7.35 4.59
C HIS A 200 -16.14 8.45 3.91
N ALA A 201 -16.33 9.70 4.34
CA ALA A 201 -15.60 10.85 3.84
C ALA A 201 -14.57 11.32 4.89
N PRO A 202 -13.27 11.03 4.72
CA PRO A 202 -12.23 11.50 5.64
C PRO A 202 -11.98 13.01 5.56
N GLY A 203 -12.66 13.75 4.68
CA GLY A 203 -12.46 15.18 4.43
C GLY A 203 -11.36 15.44 3.39
N GLY A 204 -10.81 16.65 3.39
CA GLY A 204 -9.74 17.07 2.48
C GLY A 204 -8.38 17.11 3.18
N GLY A 205 -7.33 16.74 2.45
CA GLY A 205 -5.93 16.87 2.83
C GLY A 205 -5.12 17.71 1.84
N GLY A 206 -4.13 18.45 2.35
CA GLY A 206 -3.30 19.35 1.54
C GLY A 206 -2.46 18.70 0.43
N SER A 207 -2.50 17.37 0.27
CA SER A 207 -1.86 16.64 -0.83
C SER A 207 -2.83 15.80 -1.68
N ASP A 208 -4.13 15.87 -1.45
CA ASP A 208 -5.13 14.96 -2.03
C ASP A 208 -5.22 14.97 -3.56
N GLU A 209 -4.92 16.11 -4.19
CA GLU A 209 -4.87 16.21 -5.65
C GLU A 209 -3.70 15.41 -6.25
N VAL A 210 -2.69 15.13 -5.43
CA VAL A 210 -1.45 14.46 -5.81
C VAL A 210 -1.46 13.01 -5.30
N ASN A 211 -1.70 12.81 -4.01
CA ASN A 211 -1.71 11.52 -3.35
C ASN A 211 -3.16 11.13 -3.02
N PRO A 212 -3.70 10.04 -3.59
CA PRO A 212 -5.09 9.63 -3.36
C PRO A 212 -5.41 9.26 -1.90
N LEU A 213 -4.37 9.05 -1.06
CA LEU A 213 -4.50 8.68 0.35
C LEU A 213 -4.12 9.82 1.31
N GLY A 214 -4.02 11.06 0.81
CA GLY A 214 -3.62 12.24 1.60
C GLY A 214 -4.55 12.49 2.81
N ALA A 215 -5.86 12.43 2.61
CA ALA A 215 -6.86 12.66 3.63
C ALA A 215 -6.79 11.61 4.76
N GLN A 216 -6.73 10.32 4.42
CA GLN A 216 -6.61 9.23 5.38
C GLN A 216 -5.34 9.37 6.22
N ARG A 217 -4.23 9.74 5.57
CA ARG A 217 -2.96 9.99 6.25
C ARG A 217 -3.05 11.14 7.24
N ASN A 218 -3.67 12.26 6.87
CA ASN A 218 -3.85 13.39 7.78
C ASN A 218 -4.71 13.01 8.99
N ARG A 219 -5.79 12.25 8.78
CA ARG A 219 -6.64 11.75 9.89
C ARG A 219 -5.89 10.82 10.83
N LEU A 220 -5.08 9.93 10.28
CA LEU A 220 -4.22 9.08 11.09
C LEU A 220 -3.26 9.93 11.94
N TRP A 221 -2.59 10.93 11.35
CA TRP A 221 -1.64 11.77 12.09
C TRP A 221 -2.30 12.64 13.15
N GLU A 222 -3.47 13.22 12.86
CA GLU A 222 -4.29 13.95 13.84
C GLU A 222 -4.63 13.05 15.03
N TYR A 223 -4.99 11.79 14.77
CA TYR A 223 -5.39 10.86 15.83
C TYR A 223 -4.19 10.37 16.65
N VAL A 224 -3.13 9.88 16.01
CA VAL A 224 -1.94 9.36 16.69
C VAL A 224 -1.27 10.44 17.55
N SER A 225 -1.33 11.70 17.13
CA SER A 225 -0.75 12.81 17.89
C SER A 225 -1.55 13.18 19.16
N HIS A 226 -2.83 12.82 19.26
CA HIS A 226 -3.74 13.40 20.26
C HIS A 226 -4.66 12.40 21.00
N ARG A 227 -4.96 11.22 20.44
CA ARG A 227 -6.13 10.41 20.86
C ARG A 227 -5.88 8.91 21.04
N GLY A 228 -4.65 8.42 20.83
CA GLY A 228 -4.24 7.06 21.18
C GLY A 228 -3.80 6.20 19.99
N ASP A 229 -3.57 4.91 20.25
CA ASP A 229 -3.00 3.98 19.28
C ASP A 229 -4.02 3.51 18.24
N VAL A 230 -3.69 3.77 16.98
CA VAL A 230 -4.40 3.33 15.78
C VAL A 230 -3.35 2.82 14.80
N ASP A 231 -3.69 1.75 14.08
CA ASP A 231 -2.82 1.10 13.09
C ASP A 231 -3.10 1.58 11.67
N GLY A 232 -4.19 2.31 11.42
CA GLY A 232 -4.48 2.82 10.09
C GLY A 232 -5.78 3.60 9.94
N ALA A 233 -6.04 4.03 8.71
CA ALA A 233 -7.23 4.79 8.35
C ALA A 233 -7.76 4.41 6.95
N GLY A 234 -9.05 4.11 6.87
CA GLY A 234 -9.78 3.82 5.64
C GLY A 234 -10.76 4.92 5.26
N GLY A 235 -10.92 5.17 3.96
CA GLY A 235 -11.97 6.04 3.42
C GLY A 235 -12.80 5.33 2.35
N GLY A 236 -14.12 5.55 2.38
CA GLY A 236 -15.08 4.95 1.44
C GLY A 236 -15.48 5.85 0.27
N HIS A 237 -15.33 7.15 0.43
CA HIS A 237 -15.73 8.17 -0.54
C HIS A 237 -14.61 8.50 -1.54
N TRP A 238 -14.98 9.22 -2.60
CA TRP A 238 -14.14 9.80 -3.67
C TRP A 238 -13.90 8.89 -4.89
N HIS A 239 -14.85 8.94 -5.82
CA HIS A 239 -14.93 8.12 -7.05
C HIS A 239 -13.65 8.02 -7.90
N HIS A 240 -12.77 9.02 -7.84
CA HIS A 240 -11.57 9.14 -8.67
C HIS A 240 -10.27 8.97 -7.87
N ARG A 241 -10.36 8.52 -6.61
CA ARG A 241 -9.24 8.33 -5.70
C ARG A 241 -9.34 6.96 -5.05
N ALA A 242 -8.53 6.03 -5.51
CA ALA A 242 -8.50 4.69 -4.97
C ALA A 242 -7.07 4.20 -4.84
N GLY A 243 -6.84 3.38 -3.82
CA GLY A 243 -5.53 2.80 -3.57
C GLY A 243 -5.38 2.28 -2.15
N VAL A 244 -4.24 1.66 -1.92
CA VAL A 244 -3.82 1.17 -0.61
C VAL A 244 -2.39 1.60 -0.33
N SER A 245 -2.03 1.74 0.94
CA SER A 245 -0.66 2.02 1.36
C SER A 245 -0.35 1.33 2.68
N LYS A 246 0.87 0.83 2.80
CA LYS A 246 1.45 0.35 4.06
C LYS A 246 2.71 1.14 4.33
N GLU A 247 2.63 2.04 5.30
CA GLU A 247 3.67 3.04 5.59
C GLU A 247 4.40 2.69 6.87
N MET A 248 5.70 2.44 6.77
CA MET A 248 6.56 2.21 7.93
C MET A 248 7.09 3.54 8.44
N VAL A 249 6.93 3.77 9.74
CA VAL A 249 7.49 4.92 10.44
C VAL A 249 8.23 4.45 11.69
N PHE A 250 9.23 5.23 12.10
CA PHE A 250 9.90 4.99 13.36
C PHE A 250 9.19 5.76 14.48
N ASP A 251 8.53 5.05 15.40
CA ASP A 251 7.89 5.64 16.56
C ASP A 251 8.98 6.01 17.59
N LEU A 252 9.19 7.33 17.76
CA LEU A 252 10.18 7.86 18.70
C LEU A 252 9.79 7.64 20.17
N LYS A 253 8.50 7.56 20.47
CA LYS A 253 7.99 7.35 21.84
C LYS A 253 8.18 5.90 22.26
N GLU A 254 7.90 4.96 21.36
CA GLU A 254 8.02 3.52 21.64
C GLU A 254 9.40 2.95 21.28
N GLY A 255 10.22 3.70 20.54
CA GLY A 255 11.56 3.27 20.13
C GLY A 255 11.56 2.10 19.15
N ARG A 256 10.45 1.88 18.43
CA ARG A 256 10.25 0.77 17.49
C ARG A 256 9.62 1.24 16.18
N GLU A 257 9.67 0.40 15.17
CA GLU A 257 8.94 0.64 13.93
C GLU A 257 7.45 0.31 14.11
N LYS A 258 6.62 1.11 13.47
CA LYS A 258 5.18 0.94 13.38
C LYS A 258 4.79 1.08 11.91
N GLY A 259 3.99 0.18 11.41
CA GLY A 259 3.38 0.28 10.10
C GLY A 259 1.95 0.79 10.20
N HIS A 260 1.57 1.51 9.17
CA HIS A 260 0.28 2.16 9.07
C HIS A 260 -0.45 1.74 7.80
N LEU A 261 -1.67 1.25 7.96
CA LEU A 261 -2.50 0.74 6.88
C LEU A 261 -3.44 1.85 6.40
N LEU A 262 -3.30 2.30 5.16
CA LEU A 262 -4.17 3.32 4.59
C LEU A 262 -4.89 2.75 3.37
N PHE A 263 -6.18 3.07 3.22
CA PHE A 263 -6.90 2.70 2.02
C PHE A 263 -8.00 3.69 1.66
N ALA A 264 -8.23 3.84 0.35
CA ALA A 264 -9.37 4.52 -0.23
C ALA A 264 -10.03 3.55 -1.21
N ASN A 265 -11.30 3.27 -0.99
CA ASN A 265 -12.04 2.44 -1.91
C ASN A 265 -12.45 3.22 -3.15
N GLY A 266 -12.59 2.53 -4.27
CA GLY A 266 -13.17 3.11 -5.48
C GLY A 266 -14.70 3.15 -5.41
N THR A 267 -15.34 3.57 -6.50
CA THR A 267 -16.80 3.60 -6.67
C THR A 267 -17.24 2.53 -7.65
N THR A 268 -18.49 2.06 -7.60
CA THR A 268 -19.10 1.29 -8.71
C THR A 268 -19.89 2.15 -9.71
N LYS A 269 -20.12 3.43 -9.39
CA LYS A 269 -20.86 4.36 -10.24
C LYS A 269 -19.98 4.89 -11.37
N GLY A 270 -20.52 4.90 -12.59
CA GLY A 270 -19.83 5.45 -13.76
C GLY A 270 -18.73 4.57 -14.36
N ASN A 271 -18.53 3.34 -13.85
CA ASN A 271 -17.55 2.41 -14.40
C ASN A 271 -18.01 1.68 -15.66
N ASP A 272 -19.32 1.64 -15.93
CA ASP A 272 -19.84 1.18 -17.22
C ASP A 272 -19.47 2.23 -18.29
N PRO A 273 -18.65 1.90 -19.30
CA PRO A 273 -18.28 2.83 -20.35
C PRO A 273 -19.48 3.43 -21.11
N ASN A 274 -20.62 2.72 -21.11
CA ASN A 274 -21.86 3.16 -21.75
C ASN A 274 -22.71 4.07 -20.85
N ARG A 275 -22.38 4.13 -19.56
CA ARG A 275 -23.09 4.93 -18.54
C ARG A 275 -22.09 5.67 -17.66
N PRO A 276 -21.26 6.56 -18.23
CA PRO A 276 -20.26 7.27 -17.46
C PRO A 276 -20.92 8.19 -16.41
N ASP A 277 -20.17 8.49 -15.36
CA ASP A 277 -20.59 9.48 -14.38
C ASP A 277 -20.58 10.88 -15.02
N THR A 278 -21.79 11.37 -15.34
CA THR A 278 -21.97 12.66 -15.99
C THR A 278 -21.57 13.84 -15.10
N TYR A 279 -21.61 13.69 -13.77
CA TYR A 279 -21.24 14.75 -12.83
C TYR A 279 -19.73 14.94 -12.79
N LEU A 280 -18.96 13.85 -12.72
CA LEU A 280 -17.50 13.91 -12.80
C LEU A 280 -17.02 14.44 -14.16
N SER A 281 -17.69 14.01 -15.24
CA SER A 281 -17.41 14.48 -16.60
C SER A 281 -17.61 16.01 -16.71
N LYS A 282 -18.71 16.54 -16.16
CA LYS A 282 -18.99 17.99 -16.14
C LYS A 282 -17.99 18.79 -15.31
N MET A 283 -17.44 18.20 -14.24
CA MET A 283 -16.42 18.84 -13.40
C MET A 283 -14.99 18.66 -13.90
N ALA A 284 -14.78 18.01 -15.05
CA ALA A 284 -13.45 17.65 -15.56
C ALA A 284 -12.59 16.91 -14.51
N LYS A 285 -13.22 16.10 -13.66
CA LYS A 285 -12.52 15.24 -12.71
C LYS A 285 -11.99 13.99 -13.44
N GLY A 286 -10.99 13.34 -12.85
CA GLY A 286 -10.40 12.11 -13.40
C GLY A 286 -11.43 10.96 -13.53
N PRO A 287 -11.05 9.86 -14.21
CA PRO A 287 -11.95 8.73 -14.42
C PRO A 287 -12.39 8.12 -13.08
N THR A 288 -13.55 7.48 -13.08
CA THR A 288 -14.00 6.64 -11.95
C THR A 288 -13.05 5.46 -11.80
N LEU A 289 -12.77 5.10 -10.56
CA LEU A 289 -11.91 3.98 -10.21
C LEU A 289 -12.77 2.90 -9.56
N THR A 290 -12.68 1.68 -10.05
CA THR A 290 -13.47 0.55 -9.51
C THR A 290 -13.09 0.24 -8.06
N PRO A 291 -13.98 -0.36 -7.25
CA PRO A 291 -13.60 -0.90 -5.95
C PRO A 291 -12.58 -2.03 -6.15
N GLY A 292 -11.77 -2.27 -5.11
CA GLY A 292 -10.78 -3.34 -5.19
C GLY A 292 -9.83 -3.43 -4.01
N VAL A 293 -10.08 -2.67 -2.94
CA VAL A 293 -9.27 -2.77 -1.72
C VAL A 293 -9.50 -4.13 -1.06
N GLN A 294 -8.42 -4.79 -0.67
CA GLN A 294 -8.47 -6.01 0.15
C GLN A 294 -7.39 -5.93 1.24
N LEU A 295 -7.82 -6.09 2.49
CA LEU A 295 -6.93 -6.21 3.64
C LEU A 295 -6.90 -7.68 4.06
N ILE A 296 -5.74 -8.32 3.96
CA ILE A 296 -5.55 -9.73 4.32
C ILE A 296 -4.73 -9.77 5.60
N LEU A 297 -5.38 -10.14 6.71
CA LEU A 297 -4.78 -10.25 8.02
C LEU A 297 -4.30 -11.69 8.21
N ASN A 298 -3.00 -11.92 8.02
CA ASN A 298 -2.39 -13.23 8.20
C ASN A 298 -2.18 -13.53 9.71
N GLN A 299 -2.28 -14.81 10.07
CA GLN A 299 -2.25 -15.27 11.46
C GLN A 299 -1.21 -16.39 11.69
N PRO A 300 0.08 -16.16 11.39
CA PRO A 300 1.09 -17.21 11.59
C PRO A 300 1.21 -17.58 13.07
N GLU A 301 1.52 -18.85 13.32
CA GLU A 301 1.71 -19.40 14.66
C GLU A 301 2.98 -18.82 15.29
N ARG A 302 2.84 -18.04 16.37
CA ARG A 302 3.98 -17.41 17.05
C ARG A 302 4.85 -18.46 17.74
N LYS A 303 6.11 -18.55 17.36
CA LYS A 303 7.11 -19.25 18.18
C LYS A 303 7.69 -18.25 19.17
N LYS A 304 7.71 -18.61 20.46
CA LYS A 304 8.25 -17.74 21.51
C LYS A 304 9.70 -17.36 21.18
N GLY A 305 9.96 -16.06 20.96
CA GLY A 305 11.29 -15.55 20.65
C GLY A 305 11.69 -15.55 19.16
N ASP A 306 10.75 -15.74 18.23
CA ASP A 306 11.04 -15.75 16.79
C ASP A 306 11.43 -14.38 16.20
N GLY A 307 11.32 -13.29 16.97
CA GLY A 307 11.65 -11.94 16.51
C GLY A 307 10.77 -11.45 15.35
N LYS A 308 9.71 -12.20 14.99
CA LYS A 308 8.76 -11.83 13.94
C LYS A 308 7.76 -10.81 14.51
N ASN A 309 8.25 -9.59 14.73
CA ASN A 309 7.44 -8.41 15.08
C ASN A 309 6.72 -7.80 13.86
N GLY A 310 6.67 -8.51 12.73
CA GLY A 310 6.08 -8.01 11.49
C GLY A 310 4.56 -7.86 11.60
N GLU A 311 4.04 -6.72 11.20
CA GLU A 311 2.61 -6.53 11.01
C GLU A 311 2.14 -7.40 9.84
N TYR A 312 1.35 -8.43 10.15
CA TYR A 312 0.89 -9.49 9.25
C TYR A 312 -0.27 -9.09 8.33
N ALA A 313 -0.49 -7.80 8.12
CA ALA A 313 -1.49 -7.32 7.17
C ALA A 313 -0.86 -7.16 5.79
N TRP A 314 -1.35 -7.93 4.82
CA TRP A 314 -1.05 -7.75 3.39
C TRP A 314 -2.17 -6.92 2.76
N LEU A 315 -1.78 -5.84 2.08
CA LEU A 315 -2.72 -4.91 1.44
C LEU A 315 -2.61 -5.03 -0.08
N SER A 316 -3.76 -4.97 -0.73
CA SER A 316 -3.80 -4.91 -2.19
C SER A 316 -4.94 -4.04 -2.70
N TYR A 317 -4.73 -3.52 -3.90
CA TYR A 317 -5.76 -2.88 -4.69
C TYR A 317 -5.94 -3.64 -6.01
N GLY A 318 -7.20 -3.90 -6.36
CA GLY A 318 -7.64 -4.70 -7.50
C GLY A 318 -7.97 -6.14 -7.10
N PHE A 319 -9.13 -6.64 -7.52
CA PHE A 319 -9.61 -7.96 -7.09
C PHE A 319 -8.64 -9.09 -7.44
N ASN A 320 -8.14 -9.13 -8.67
CA ASN A 320 -7.18 -10.17 -9.10
C ASN A 320 -5.91 -10.21 -8.21
N LYS A 321 -5.34 -9.04 -7.87
CA LYS A 321 -4.15 -8.97 -7.01
C LYS A 321 -4.44 -9.53 -5.62
N GLY A 322 -5.57 -9.14 -5.02
CA GLY A 322 -5.92 -9.60 -3.68
C GLY A 322 -6.40 -11.05 -3.62
N GLU A 323 -7.02 -11.60 -4.66
CA GLU A 323 -7.31 -13.05 -4.73
C GLU A 323 -6.02 -13.87 -4.71
N ILE A 324 -5.04 -13.49 -5.53
CA ILE A 324 -3.74 -14.16 -5.57
C ILE A 324 -3.07 -14.12 -4.19
N LEU A 325 -3.10 -12.97 -3.52
CA LEU A 325 -2.54 -12.84 -2.17
C LEU A 325 -3.31 -13.63 -1.13
N TYR A 326 -4.64 -13.67 -1.20
CA TYR A 326 -5.46 -14.40 -0.23
C TYR A 326 -5.27 -15.91 -0.35
N GLU A 327 -5.25 -16.43 -1.57
CA GLU A 327 -4.94 -17.85 -1.84
C GLU A 327 -3.51 -18.21 -1.41
N ALA A 328 -2.55 -17.32 -1.66
CA ALA A 328 -1.17 -17.51 -1.22
C ALA A 328 -1.07 -17.53 0.32
N ALA A 329 -1.76 -16.63 1.01
CA ALA A 329 -1.80 -16.58 2.47
C ALA A 329 -2.35 -17.87 3.07
N LYS A 330 -3.48 -18.38 2.53
CA LYS A 330 -4.08 -19.64 2.99
C LYS A 330 -3.13 -20.82 2.81
N LEU A 331 -2.45 -20.88 1.66
CA LEU A 331 -1.52 -21.94 1.35
C LEU A 331 -0.28 -21.88 2.27
N LEU A 332 0.27 -20.69 2.49
CA LEU A 332 1.38 -20.48 3.42
C LEU A 332 1.01 -20.94 4.82
N ASP A 333 -0.09 -20.41 5.39
CA ASP A 333 -0.61 -20.79 6.71
C ASP A 333 -0.76 -22.31 6.85
N LYS A 334 -1.35 -22.96 5.83
CA LYS A 334 -1.50 -24.41 5.82
C LYS A 334 -0.17 -25.15 5.85
N THR A 335 0.80 -24.71 5.05
CA THR A 335 2.13 -25.34 4.99
C THR A 335 2.96 -25.11 6.25
N GLU A 336 2.81 -23.96 6.90
CA GLU A 336 3.48 -23.64 8.17
C GLU A 336 2.94 -24.52 9.29
N LYS A 337 1.61 -24.68 9.40
CA LYS A 337 0.97 -25.60 10.35
C LYS A 337 1.37 -27.06 10.15
N LEU A 338 1.69 -27.44 8.92
CA LEU A 338 2.23 -28.76 8.59
C LEU A 338 3.76 -28.86 8.75
N GLN A 339 4.44 -27.75 9.08
CA GLN A 339 5.89 -27.64 9.18
C GLN A 339 6.64 -28.08 7.91
N LYS A 340 6.06 -27.77 6.74
CA LYS A 340 6.56 -28.20 5.43
C LYS A 340 7.00 -27.07 4.51
N THR A 341 6.84 -25.81 4.91
CA THR A 341 7.12 -24.64 4.07
C THR A 341 8.53 -24.68 3.46
N GLY A 342 9.57 -24.82 4.28
CA GLY A 342 10.96 -24.86 3.80
C GLY A 342 11.25 -26.01 2.83
N GLU A 343 10.85 -27.24 3.19
CA GLU A 343 10.97 -28.44 2.34
C GLU A 343 10.32 -28.22 0.97
N LEU A 344 9.08 -27.70 0.95
CA LEU A 344 8.34 -27.48 -0.29
C LEU A 344 8.96 -26.36 -1.14
N ILE A 345 9.44 -25.28 -0.52
CA ILE A 345 10.13 -24.20 -1.24
C ILE A 345 11.41 -24.73 -1.89
N GLU A 346 12.22 -25.50 -1.17
CA GLU A 346 13.45 -26.12 -1.70
C GLU A 346 13.12 -27.06 -2.86
N GLU A 347 12.14 -27.95 -2.70
CA GLU A 347 11.69 -28.84 -3.78
C GLU A 347 11.22 -28.07 -5.03
N ILE A 348 10.47 -26.98 -4.83
CA ILE A 348 10.03 -26.12 -5.93
C ILE A 348 11.24 -25.46 -6.59
N ILE A 349 12.19 -24.92 -5.83
CA ILE A 349 13.39 -24.27 -6.38
C ILE A 349 14.23 -25.27 -7.18
N ASP A 350 14.39 -26.50 -6.69
CA ASP A 350 15.23 -27.52 -7.32
C ASP A 350 14.63 -28.04 -8.63
N ARG A 351 13.31 -28.25 -8.67
CA ARG A 351 12.62 -28.67 -9.90
C ARG A 351 12.31 -27.53 -10.87
N SER A 352 12.32 -26.29 -10.38
CA SER A 352 12.02 -25.11 -11.20
C SER A 352 13.21 -24.71 -12.04
N ARG A 353 12.91 -24.17 -13.22
CA ARG A 353 13.93 -23.60 -14.08
C ARG A 353 14.45 -22.30 -13.47
N LYS A 354 15.74 -22.27 -13.14
CA LYS A 354 16.41 -21.11 -12.54
C LYS A 354 16.55 -20.01 -13.61
N PRO A 355 16.15 -18.76 -13.32
CA PRO A 355 16.22 -17.67 -14.28
C PRO A 355 17.66 -17.31 -14.60
N LYS A 356 17.91 -16.96 -15.86
CA LYS A 356 19.16 -16.33 -16.28
C LYS A 356 18.87 -14.86 -16.61
N ALA A 357 19.38 -13.95 -15.78
CA ALA A 357 19.26 -12.52 -15.98
C ALA A 357 20.43 -12.04 -16.85
N GLU A 358 20.12 -11.49 -18.03
CA GLU A 358 21.12 -10.94 -18.96
C GLU A 358 20.93 -9.44 -19.11
N PHE A 359 21.98 -8.68 -18.81
CA PHE A 359 21.99 -7.23 -19.02
C PHE A 359 22.14 -6.93 -20.52
N ASP A 360 21.07 -6.41 -21.14
CA ASP A 360 21.07 -6.04 -22.55
C ASP A 360 21.70 -4.66 -22.75
N ARG A 361 23.02 -4.64 -22.79
CA ARG A 361 23.81 -3.42 -22.99
C ARG A 361 23.53 -2.75 -24.34
N LYS A 362 23.18 -3.49 -25.39
CA LYS A 362 22.98 -2.95 -26.74
C LYS A 362 21.72 -2.11 -26.84
N SER A 363 20.65 -2.52 -26.16
CA SER A 363 19.38 -1.79 -26.12
C SER A 363 19.26 -0.81 -24.95
N SER A 364 20.29 -0.73 -24.11
CA SER A 364 20.41 0.22 -23.00
C SER A 364 21.00 1.55 -23.47
N ARG A 365 20.49 2.66 -22.94
CA ARG A 365 20.90 4.03 -23.32
C ARG A 365 21.81 4.62 -22.26
N THR A 366 22.99 5.05 -22.68
CA THR A 366 23.91 5.82 -21.83
C THR A 366 23.68 7.32 -21.96
N LYS A 367 24.02 8.07 -20.92
CA LYS A 367 24.10 9.53 -20.99
C LYS A 367 25.33 9.92 -21.80
N ILE A 368 25.15 10.53 -22.97
CA ILE A 368 26.22 10.78 -23.97
C ILE A 368 27.14 11.96 -23.59
N LYS A 369 26.91 12.67 -22.49
CA LYS A 369 27.73 13.85 -22.12
C LYS A 369 27.95 13.92 -20.61
N ASP A 370 29.06 13.36 -20.17
CA ASP A 370 29.87 13.90 -19.07
C ASP A 370 31.24 13.23 -19.14
N ASN A 371 32.25 13.98 -19.59
CA ASN A 371 33.67 13.57 -19.64
C ASN A 371 34.28 13.34 -18.22
N GLN A 372 33.45 13.04 -17.21
CA GLN A 372 33.87 12.88 -15.82
C GLN A 372 34.24 11.44 -15.45
N PHE A 373 33.79 10.44 -16.23
CA PHE A 373 34.04 9.02 -15.94
C PHE A 373 34.37 8.23 -17.21
N ASP A 374 35.36 7.35 -17.15
CA ASP A 374 35.70 6.39 -18.24
C ASP A 374 34.69 5.22 -18.35
N THR A 375 33.53 5.32 -17.70
CA THR A 375 32.61 4.22 -17.46
C THR A 375 31.20 4.60 -17.90
N PRO A 376 30.46 3.72 -18.62
CA PRO A 376 29.11 4.01 -19.07
C PRO A 376 28.16 4.22 -17.89
N MET A 377 27.46 5.34 -17.89
CA MET A 377 26.34 5.64 -16.99
C MET A 377 25.04 5.52 -17.76
N PHE A 378 24.13 4.67 -17.29
CA PHE A 378 22.87 4.38 -17.97
C PHE A 378 21.75 5.30 -17.47
N GLU A 379 21.05 5.93 -18.42
CA GLU A 379 19.75 6.59 -18.16
C GLU A 379 18.63 5.58 -18.29
N ASN A 380 18.76 4.65 -19.25
CA ASN A 380 17.83 3.54 -19.41
C ASN A 380 18.64 2.25 -19.49
N PHE A 381 18.29 1.25 -18.69
CA PHE A 381 18.97 -0.04 -18.69
C PHE A 381 17.96 -1.19 -18.69
N LYS A 382 18.28 -2.25 -19.44
CA LYS A 382 17.36 -3.36 -19.70
C LYS A 382 17.95 -4.69 -19.27
N TRP A 383 17.14 -5.50 -18.61
CA TRP A 383 17.43 -6.88 -18.28
C TRP A 383 16.46 -7.80 -19.00
N LYS A 384 17.01 -8.84 -19.63
CA LYS A 384 16.25 -9.94 -20.20
C LYS A 384 16.37 -11.14 -19.28
N PHE A 385 15.23 -11.73 -18.95
CA PHE A 385 15.16 -12.95 -18.18
C PHE A 385 14.78 -14.08 -19.12
N GLU A 386 15.80 -14.82 -19.56
CA GLU A 386 15.59 -15.99 -20.39
C GLU A 386 14.85 -17.06 -19.56
N ASP A 387 13.84 -17.66 -20.19
CA ASP A 387 13.13 -18.83 -19.64
C ASP A 387 12.54 -18.63 -18.24
N SER A 388 11.83 -17.52 -18.09
CA SER A 388 11.31 -16.97 -16.83
C SER A 388 10.31 -17.86 -16.06
N GLY A 389 9.76 -18.92 -16.68
CA GLY A 389 8.81 -19.82 -16.01
C GLY A 389 7.58 -19.09 -15.46
N SER A 390 6.97 -19.62 -14.39
CA SER A 390 5.81 -19.03 -13.70
C SER A 390 6.12 -18.55 -12.27
N ILE A 391 7.29 -18.91 -11.73
CA ILE A 391 7.67 -18.54 -10.37
C ILE A 391 7.84 -17.00 -10.32
N PRO A 392 7.33 -16.29 -9.31
CA PRO A 392 7.54 -14.85 -9.18
C PRO A 392 9.01 -14.46 -8.99
N ARG A 393 9.31 -13.17 -9.14
CA ARG A 393 10.66 -12.61 -8.99
C ARG A 393 10.63 -11.46 -8.00
N MET A 394 11.43 -11.52 -6.95
CA MET A 394 11.50 -10.45 -5.96
C MET A 394 12.73 -9.56 -6.20
N VAL A 395 12.53 -8.25 -6.16
CA VAL A 395 13.60 -7.24 -6.24
C VAL A 395 13.62 -6.43 -4.95
N PHE A 396 14.66 -6.63 -4.13
CA PHE A 396 14.92 -5.82 -2.95
C PHE A 396 15.49 -4.45 -3.33
N LEU A 397 14.94 -3.41 -2.72
CA LEU A 397 15.39 -2.03 -2.92
C LEU A 397 16.37 -1.64 -1.81
N LEU A 398 17.66 -1.69 -2.12
CA LEU A 398 18.73 -1.50 -1.14
C LEU A 398 19.16 -0.02 -1.09
N ALA A 399 18.66 0.73 -0.11
CA ALA A 399 18.94 2.16 0.02
C ALA A 399 19.53 2.52 1.40
N GLY A 400 20.26 3.64 1.45
CA GLY A 400 20.63 4.29 2.70
C GLY A 400 21.53 3.44 3.61
N ALA A 401 22.36 2.55 3.05
CA ALA A 401 23.31 1.77 3.84
C ALA A 401 24.42 2.62 4.45
N ARG A 402 24.87 3.68 3.76
CA ARG A 402 25.89 4.61 4.26
C ARG A 402 27.11 3.90 4.86
N TYR A 403 27.77 3.06 4.06
CA TYR A 403 29.04 2.44 4.43
C TYR A 403 30.02 3.47 5.02
N SER A 404 30.72 3.08 6.10
CA SER A 404 31.57 3.93 6.94
C SER A 404 30.85 4.88 7.91
N SER A 405 29.53 4.96 7.92
CA SER A 405 28.80 5.66 8.99
C SER A 405 28.78 4.82 10.28
N THR A 406 28.89 5.47 11.43
CA THR A 406 28.87 4.78 12.74
C THR A 406 27.57 4.01 12.97
N SER A 407 26.44 4.54 12.49
CA SER A 407 25.12 3.90 12.63
C SER A 407 25.05 2.60 11.85
N PHE A 408 25.47 2.60 10.58
CA PHE A 408 25.51 1.38 9.78
C PHE A 408 26.41 0.32 10.40
N GLU A 409 27.66 0.67 10.68
CA GLU A 409 28.69 -0.31 11.09
C GLU A 409 28.38 -0.98 12.44
N LYS A 410 27.62 -0.33 13.33
CA LYS A 410 27.30 -0.86 14.66
C LYS A 410 25.94 -1.53 14.78
N ARG A 411 25.00 -1.24 13.89
CA ARG A 411 23.57 -1.55 14.13
C ARG A 411 22.91 -2.26 12.96
N ASP A 412 22.94 -1.65 11.78
CA ASP A 412 22.04 -2.02 10.68
C ASP A 412 22.75 -2.87 9.61
N LYS A 413 24.08 -3.04 9.74
CA LYS A 413 24.90 -3.88 8.85
C LYS A 413 24.44 -5.34 8.81
N GLU A 414 24.13 -5.93 9.97
CA GLU A 414 23.65 -7.31 10.05
C GLU A 414 22.34 -7.50 9.28
N LYS A 415 21.45 -6.50 9.33
CA LYS A 415 20.18 -6.52 8.59
C LYS A 415 20.35 -6.42 7.09
N LEU A 416 21.30 -5.61 6.61
CA LEU A 416 21.66 -5.62 5.19
C LEU A 416 22.20 -7.00 4.77
N PHE A 417 23.03 -7.64 5.60
CA PHE A 417 23.57 -8.95 5.29
C PHE A 417 22.56 -10.09 5.32
N GLU A 418 21.56 -10.02 6.20
CA GLU A 418 20.41 -10.94 6.16
C GLU A 418 19.76 -10.91 4.77
N ILE A 419 19.54 -9.72 4.21
CA ILE A 419 18.98 -9.56 2.86
C ILE A 419 19.94 -10.04 1.78
N ILE A 420 21.24 -9.71 1.87
CA ILE A 420 22.23 -10.18 0.88
C ILE A 420 22.29 -11.71 0.87
N LYS A 421 22.27 -12.36 2.04
CA LYS A 421 22.25 -13.82 2.17
C LYS A 421 20.95 -14.42 1.62
N GLN A 422 19.82 -13.77 1.84
CA GLN A 422 18.52 -14.17 1.29
C GLN A 422 18.55 -14.15 -0.26
N ILE A 423 18.99 -13.04 -0.86
CA ILE A 423 19.21 -12.91 -2.31
C ILE A 423 20.21 -13.95 -2.81
N GLU A 424 21.26 -14.24 -2.05
CA GLU A 424 22.27 -15.24 -2.41
C GLU A 424 21.72 -16.68 -2.41
N GLY A 425 20.80 -16.99 -1.50
CA GLY A 425 20.19 -18.32 -1.34
C GLY A 425 19.15 -18.63 -2.40
N ASN A 426 18.31 -17.66 -2.75
CA ASN A 426 17.17 -17.89 -3.64
C ASN A 426 17.42 -17.39 -5.08
N PRO A 427 17.38 -18.25 -6.13
CA PRO A 427 17.62 -17.85 -7.51
C PRO A 427 16.54 -16.94 -8.10
N PHE A 428 15.43 -16.75 -7.42
CA PHE A 428 14.31 -15.90 -7.86
C PHE A 428 14.34 -14.50 -7.22
N GLU A 429 15.40 -14.18 -6.47
CA GLU A 429 15.54 -12.94 -5.73
C GLU A 429 16.73 -12.12 -6.22
N TYR A 430 16.56 -10.81 -6.22
CA TYR A 430 17.49 -9.86 -6.81
C TYR A 430 17.64 -8.62 -5.94
N GLY A 431 18.80 -7.99 -6.00
CA GLY A 431 19.07 -6.69 -5.37
C GLY A 431 19.10 -5.57 -6.40
N LEU A 432 18.63 -4.39 -6.01
CA LEU A 432 18.85 -3.14 -6.72
C LEU A 432 19.41 -2.11 -5.72
N VAL A 433 20.68 -1.72 -5.91
CA VAL A 433 21.30 -0.70 -5.04
C VAL A 433 20.83 0.68 -5.49
N MET A 434 20.22 1.40 -4.55
CA MET A 434 19.68 2.74 -4.71
C MET A 434 20.54 3.76 -3.95
N ARG A 435 19.95 4.90 -3.57
CA ARG A 435 20.66 6.06 -3.03
C ARG A 435 21.46 5.81 -1.76
N HIS A 436 22.46 6.66 -1.54
CA HIS A 436 23.25 6.77 -0.30
C HIS A 436 23.77 5.44 0.26
N PHE A 437 24.19 4.54 -0.63
CA PHE A 437 24.82 3.29 -0.21
C PHE A 437 26.20 3.53 0.41
N ILE A 438 26.95 4.53 -0.07
CA ILE A 438 28.21 5.00 0.54
C ILE A 438 27.97 6.35 1.25
N ASP A 439 28.55 6.52 2.44
CA ASP A 439 28.45 7.77 3.19
C ASP A 439 29.12 8.95 2.46
N PRO A 440 28.50 10.15 2.39
CA PRO A 440 29.06 11.31 1.68
C PRO A 440 30.44 11.77 2.17
N ASP A 441 30.81 11.50 3.43
CA ASP A 441 32.12 11.92 3.95
C ASP A 441 33.27 10.98 3.56
N VAL A 442 32.96 9.79 3.01
CA VAL A 442 33.96 8.85 2.51
C VAL A 442 34.85 9.49 1.44
N ALA A 443 34.31 10.39 0.61
CA ALA A 443 35.08 11.09 -0.42
C ALA A 443 36.31 11.86 0.14
N LYS A 444 36.23 12.29 1.42
CA LYS A 444 37.29 13.02 2.14
C LYS A 444 38.24 12.11 2.91
N MET A 445 37.94 10.82 3.05
CA MET A 445 38.69 9.90 3.89
C MET A 445 39.96 9.40 3.18
N TYR A 446 41.06 9.29 3.93
CA TYR A 446 42.29 8.69 3.40
C TYR A 446 42.11 7.19 3.08
N SER A 447 41.19 6.51 3.76
CA SER A 447 40.81 5.10 3.55
C SER A 447 39.60 4.91 2.61
N ARG A 448 39.33 5.88 1.73
CA ARG A 448 38.13 5.85 0.86
C ARG A 448 38.03 4.65 -0.08
N ASP A 449 39.15 4.14 -0.56
CA ASP A 449 39.26 2.88 -1.32
C ASP A 449 38.88 1.66 -0.47
N TYR A 450 39.38 1.57 0.76
CA TYR A 450 39.06 0.49 1.68
C TYR A 450 37.55 0.42 1.98
N VAL A 451 36.88 1.57 2.09
CA VAL A 451 35.42 1.60 2.24
C VAL A 451 34.71 1.04 1.00
N LEU A 452 35.16 1.42 -0.20
CA LEU A 452 34.61 0.87 -1.45
C LEU A 452 34.89 -0.63 -1.58
N ASP A 453 36.09 -1.10 -1.23
CA ASP A 453 36.45 -2.52 -1.24
C ASP A 453 35.56 -3.35 -0.32
N ARG A 454 35.30 -2.86 0.89
CA ARG A 454 34.36 -3.54 1.81
C ARG A 454 32.97 -3.67 1.20
N MET A 455 32.43 -2.57 0.66
CA MET A 455 31.12 -2.60 0.01
C MET A 455 31.11 -3.54 -1.22
N ILE A 456 32.16 -3.54 -2.03
CA ILE A 456 32.31 -4.46 -3.18
C ILE A 456 32.31 -5.91 -2.69
N ASN A 457 33.11 -6.22 -1.67
CA ASN A 457 33.22 -7.58 -1.12
C ASN A 457 31.88 -8.06 -0.56
N ASP A 458 31.16 -7.18 0.14
CA ASP A 458 29.85 -7.49 0.72
C ASP A 458 28.79 -7.77 -0.35
N LEU A 459 28.82 -7.06 -1.50
CA LEU A 459 27.89 -7.29 -2.62
C LEU A 459 28.35 -8.38 -3.60
N SER A 460 29.62 -8.76 -3.58
CA SER A 460 30.20 -9.74 -4.52
C SER A 460 29.45 -11.09 -4.57
N PRO A 461 28.95 -11.67 -3.47
CA PRO A 461 28.21 -12.93 -3.51
C PRO A 461 26.99 -12.89 -4.45
N ILE A 462 26.27 -11.76 -4.47
CA ILE A 462 25.09 -11.59 -5.33
C ILE A 462 25.47 -11.12 -6.74
N VAL A 463 26.57 -10.38 -6.91
CA VAL A 463 27.10 -10.03 -8.25
C VAL A 463 27.60 -11.26 -8.99
N ASN A 464 28.32 -12.16 -8.31
CA ASN A 464 28.88 -13.36 -8.92
C ASN A 464 27.80 -14.35 -9.39
N LYS A 465 26.59 -14.24 -8.83
CA LYS A 465 25.40 -15.03 -9.20
C LYS A 465 24.47 -14.28 -10.18
N ASP A 466 24.90 -13.12 -10.70
CA ASP A 466 24.12 -12.25 -11.60
C ASP A 466 22.77 -11.80 -11.00
N ARG A 467 22.75 -11.54 -9.67
CA ARG A 467 21.55 -11.14 -8.91
C ARG A 467 21.51 -9.67 -8.49
N LEU A 468 22.53 -8.89 -8.82
CA LEU A 468 22.52 -7.43 -8.62
C LEU A 468 22.13 -6.73 -9.93
N LEU A 469 20.90 -6.22 -10.00
CA LEU A 469 20.30 -5.65 -11.22
C LEU A 469 20.84 -4.26 -11.56
N GLY A 470 21.45 -3.57 -10.60
CA GLY A 470 22.00 -2.25 -10.88
C GLY A 470 22.55 -1.60 -9.62
N PHE A 471 23.38 -0.59 -9.86
CA PHE A 471 23.99 0.20 -8.80
C PHE A 471 23.84 1.69 -9.09
N MET A 472 23.11 2.41 -8.24
CA MET A 472 22.88 3.84 -8.40
C MET A 472 24.15 4.64 -8.09
N MET A 473 24.59 5.44 -9.05
CA MET A 473 25.57 6.49 -8.83
C MET A 473 24.85 7.70 -8.21
N SER A 474 24.60 7.59 -6.90
CA SER A 474 23.89 8.63 -6.13
C SER A 474 24.75 9.88 -5.91
N SER A 475 24.13 10.94 -5.41
CA SER A 475 24.81 12.21 -5.10
C SER A 475 26.08 12.06 -4.24
N SER A 476 26.18 11.04 -3.35
CA SER A 476 27.38 10.81 -2.55
C SER A 476 28.57 10.26 -3.34
N LEU A 477 28.32 9.53 -4.43
CA LEU A 477 29.35 8.97 -5.31
C LEU A 477 29.70 9.90 -6.48
N LEU A 478 28.82 10.82 -6.81
CA LEU A 478 29.04 11.84 -7.83
C LEU A 478 29.70 13.12 -7.28
N ASP A 479 29.98 13.16 -5.98
CA ASP A 479 30.55 14.33 -5.32
C ASP A 479 31.96 14.70 -5.85
N ASP A 480 32.18 15.98 -6.14
CA ASP A 480 33.46 16.49 -6.66
C ASP A 480 34.66 16.25 -5.72
N ARG A 481 34.43 15.98 -4.44
CA ARG A 481 35.48 15.62 -3.48
C ARG A 481 36.22 14.34 -3.86
N TRP A 482 35.59 13.41 -4.58
CA TRP A 482 36.26 12.20 -5.09
C TRP A 482 37.39 12.51 -6.08
N LYS A 483 37.28 13.65 -6.79
CA LYS A 483 38.25 14.11 -7.79
C LYS A 483 39.46 14.84 -7.18
N LYS A 484 39.48 15.00 -5.85
CA LYS A 484 40.56 15.69 -5.12
C LYS A 484 41.49 14.67 -4.47
N ASP A 485 42.75 15.06 -4.32
CA ASP A 485 43.71 14.33 -3.51
C ASP A 485 43.33 14.45 -2.03
N VAL A 486 43.56 13.37 -1.27
CA VAL A 486 43.35 13.35 0.17
C VAL A 486 44.69 13.26 0.87
N LEU A 487 44.89 14.11 1.87
CA LEU A 487 46.12 14.18 2.64
C LEU A 487 46.01 13.28 3.88
N GLY A 488 46.98 12.38 4.05
CA GLY A 488 47.12 11.48 5.19
C GLY A 488 48.06 12.03 6.26
N ASN A 489 48.78 11.11 6.92
CA ASN A 489 49.68 11.45 8.01
C ASN A 489 50.90 12.25 7.53
N VAL A 490 51.52 13.00 8.44
CA VAL A 490 52.81 13.65 8.18
C VAL A 490 53.91 12.60 8.28
N ILE A 491 54.59 12.34 7.17
CA ILE A 491 55.73 11.43 7.07
C ILE A 491 57.04 12.21 6.96
N LYS A 492 58.09 11.61 7.52
CA LYS A 492 59.45 12.14 7.49
C LYS A 492 60.19 11.55 6.29
N ILE A 493 60.47 12.36 5.28
CA ILE A 493 61.19 11.95 4.07
C ILE A 493 62.60 12.52 4.12
N LYS A 494 63.60 11.70 3.82
CA LYS A 494 64.99 12.14 3.69
C LYS A 494 65.27 12.34 2.20
N ASP A 495 65.60 13.57 1.79
CA ASP A 495 65.90 13.83 0.38
C ASP A 495 67.25 13.22 -0.04
N SER A 496 67.54 13.24 -1.35
CA SER A 496 68.78 12.68 -1.93
C SER A 496 70.06 13.35 -1.41
N ARG A 497 69.96 14.47 -0.68
CA ARG A 497 71.08 15.18 -0.03
C ARG A 497 71.10 14.96 1.49
N GLY A 498 70.26 14.07 2.00
CA GLY A 498 70.19 13.72 3.41
C GLY A 498 69.37 14.69 4.28
N LYS A 499 68.74 15.73 3.70
CA LYS A 499 67.95 16.71 4.44
C LYS A 499 66.56 16.13 4.72
N VAL A 500 66.14 16.26 5.98
CA VAL A 500 64.82 15.83 6.42
C VAL A 500 63.77 16.85 5.97
N ARG A 501 62.72 16.36 5.32
CA ARG A 501 61.49 17.10 5.01
C ARG A 501 60.29 16.38 5.59
N PHE A 502 59.29 17.15 6.00
CA PHE A 502 58.00 16.63 6.43
C PHE A 502 57.01 16.82 5.28
N GLU A 503 56.46 15.73 4.77
CA GLU A 503 55.43 15.74 3.74
C GLU A 503 54.20 15.03 4.27
N ARG A 504 53.01 15.39 3.78
CA ARG A 504 51.81 14.59 4.06
C ARG A 504 51.69 13.50 3.02
N GLU A 505 51.38 12.29 3.45
CA GLU A 505 51.00 11.22 2.54
C GLU A 505 49.87 11.72 1.64
N ARG A 506 49.92 11.40 0.34
CA ARG A 506 48.92 11.82 -0.63
C ARG A 506 48.27 10.60 -1.23
N LYS A 507 46.95 10.55 -1.15
CA LYS A 507 46.16 9.59 -1.90
C LYS A 507 45.54 10.28 -3.10
N THR A 508 45.90 9.80 -4.28
CA THR A 508 45.45 10.38 -5.55
C THR A 508 43.93 10.31 -5.69
N ARG A 509 43.35 11.22 -6.48
CA ARG A 509 41.96 11.19 -6.94
C ARG A 509 41.47 9.77 -7.28
N LEU A 510 40.22 9.48 -6.94
CA LEU A 510 39.57 8.18 -7.19
C LEU A 510 38.23 8.42 -7.88
N TYR A 511 37.98 7.71 -8.97
CA TYR A 511 36.70 7.79 -9.70
C TYR A 511 35.83 6.60 -9.29
N PRO A 512 34.86 6.78 -8.37
CA PRO A 512 34.13 5.66 -7.78
C PRO A 512 33.37 4.84 -8.82
N GLY A 513 32.76 5.47 -9.83
CA GLY A 513 32.05 4.74 -10.90
C GLY A 513 32.98 3.79 -11.65
N THR A 514 34.17 4.24 -12.05
CA THR A 514 35.17 3.38 -12.71
C THR A 514 35.68 2.28 -11.77
N TYR A 515 35.86 2.60 -10.50
CA TYR A 515 36.30 1.64 -9.49
C TYR A 515 35.30 0.50 -9.32
N ILE A 516 34.03 0.84 -9.02
CA ILE A 516 32.93 -0.10 -8.79
C ILE A 516 32.66 -0.94 -10.04
N TYR A 517 32.57 -0.31 -11.22
CA TYR A 517 32.25 -1.04 -12.45
C TYR A 517 33.32 -2.05 -12.84
N ARG A 518 34.60 -1.73 -12.63
CA ARG A 518 35.70 -2.68 -12.86
C ARG A 518 35.68 -3.81 -11.84
N ALA A 519 35.46 -3.50 -10.57
CA ALA A 519 35.40 -4.50 -9.51
C ALA A 519 34.26 -5.52 -9.73
N PHE A 520 33.10 -5.06 -10.19
CA PHE A 520 31.99 -5.94 -10.59
C PHE A 520 32.14 -6.54 -11.99
N SER A 521 33.36 -6.58 -12.53
CA SER A 521 33.67 -7.18 -13.85
C SER A 521 32.76 -6.68 -14.97
N LYS A 522 32.30 -5.42 -14.88
CA LYS A 522 31.42 -4.76 -15.86
C LYS A 522 30.03 -5.42 -16.02
N LYS A 523 29.63 -6.31 -15.11
CA LYS A 523 28.35 -7.04 -15.15
C LYS A 523 27.17 -6.20 -14.66
N VAL A 524 27.41 -5.31 -13.71
CA VAL A 524 26.37 -4.51 -13.05
C VAL A 524 26.27 -3.14 -13.72
N PRO A 525 25.10 -2.74 -14.25
CA PRO A 525 24.93 -1.42 -14.82
C PRO A 525 24.97 -0.35 -13.73
N LEU A 526 25.75 0.70 -13.98
CA LEU A 526 25.76 1.91 -13.16
C LEU A 526 24.73 2.89 -13.73
N TYR A 527 23.80 3.34 -12.90
CA TYR A 527 22.68 4.18 -13.34
C TYR A 527 22.56 5.46 -12.52
N LEU A 528 21.91 6.47 -13.09
CA LEU A 528 21.78 7.81 -12.48
C LEU A 528 20.41 8.01 -11.83
N ASN A 529 20.23 9.12 -11.13
CA ASN A 529 18.91 9.57 -10.70
C ASN A 529 17.96 9.72 -11.92
N GLN A 530 16.67 9.43 -11.73
CA GLN A 530 15.63 9.48 -12.77
C GLN A 530 15.87 8.50 -13.93
N SER A 531 16.53 7.38 -13.66
CA SER A 531 16.75 6.34 -14.67
C SER A 531 15.56 5.40 -14.81
N LEU A 532 15.40 4.82 -16.00
CA LEU A 532 14.43 3.77 -16.26
C LEU A 532 15.11 2.39 -16.29
N MET A 533 14.57 1.47 -15.50
CA MET A 533 14.95 0.07 -15.56
C MET A 533 13.82 -0.72 -16.22
N TYR A 534 14.17 -1.52 -17.21
CA TYR A 534 13.25 -2.43 -17.89
C TYR A 534 13.59 -3.87 -17.53
N LEU A 535 12.61 -4.62 -17.05
CA LEU A 535 12.75 -6.05 -16.78
C LEU A 535 11.82 -6.80 -17.75
N ASP A 536 12.40 -7.56 -18.67
CA ASP A 536 11.69 -8.29 -19.72
C ASP A 536 11.73 -9.80 -19.43
N PHE A 537 10.56 -10.39 -19.17
CA PHE A 537 10.37 -11.82 -18.94
C PHE A 537 9.81 -12.54 -20.18
N GLY A 538 9.75 -11.87 -21.34
CA GLY A 538 9.19 -12.36 -22.60
C GLY A 538 7.66 -12.28 -22.66
N LYS A 539 6.96 -12.78 -21.64
CA LYS A 539 5.48 -12.72 -21.54
C LYS A 539 4.99 -11.46 -20.83
N ALA A 540 5.78 -10.94 -19.91
CA ALA A 540 5.51 -9.71 -19.18
C ALA A 540 6.77 -8.85 -19.18
N SER A 541 6.59 -7.54 -19.29
CA SER A 541 7.67 -6.55 -19.17
C SER A 541 7.27 -5.49 -18.18
N TYR A 542 8.22 -5.09 -17.34
CA TYR A 542 8.03 -4.11 -16.29
C TYR A 542 8.95 -2.91 -16.48
N GLU A 543 8.39 -1.71 -16.31
CA GLU A 543 9.14 -0.46 -16.31
C GLU A 543 9.20 0.12 -14.89
N PHE A 544 10.41 0.45 -14.45
CA PHE A 544 10.71 1.06 -13.17
C PHE A 544 11.25 2.47 -13.38
N LEU A 545 10.68 3.47 -12.70
CA LEU A 545 11.27 4.80 -12.55
C LEU A 545 12.02 4.87 -11.21
N LEU A 546 13.34 5.07 -11.27
CA LEU A 546 14.23 5.01 -10.12
C LEU A 546 14.72 6.41 -9.71
N MET A 547 14.47 6.77 -8.44
CA MET A 547 14.69 8.11 -7.92
C MET A 547 15.69 8.12 -6.74
N ASP A 548 16.71 8.96 -6.81
CA ASP A 548 17.61 9.30 -5.70
C ASP A 548 16.92 10.30 -4.77
N HIS A 549 16.63 11.51 -5.29
CA HIS A 549 15.96 12.58 -4.56
C HIS A 549 14.67 13.03 -5.24
N LEU A 550 13.74 13.54 -4.44
CA LEU A 550 12.44 14.05 -4.90
C LEU A 550 12.47 15.56 -5.19
N ALA A 551 13.66 16.19 -5.31
CA ALA A 551 13.83 17.62 -5.66
C ALA A 551 12.86 18.58 -4.93
N SER A 552 12.79 18.48 -3.60
CA SER A 552 11.87 19.25 -2.73
C SER A 552 10.37 19.07 -3.02
N SER A 553 10.01 18.14 -3.90
CA SER A 553 8.61 17.80 -4.26
C SER A 553 8.00 16.75 -3.33
N GLY A 554 8.77 16.27 -2.35
CA GLY A 554 8.28 15.31 -1.38
C GLY A 554 7.94 15.96 -0.03
N SER A 555 7.31 15.19 0.85
CA SER A 555 6.91 15.62 2.19
C SER A 555 7.52 14.68 3.23
N GLU A 556 7.93 15.21 4.37
CA GLU A 556 8.39 14.39 5.49
C GLU A 556 7.29 13.48 6.03
N PHE A 557 6.03 13.93 5.91
CA PHE A 557 4.84 13.21 6.37
C PHE A 557 4.14 12.41 5.27
N ASP A 558 4.51 12.58 4.00
CA ASP A 558 3.92 11.86 2.86
C ASP A 558 5.06 11.36 1.95
N PRO A 559 5.52 10.10 2.16
CA PRO A 559 6.68 9.57 1.46
C PRO A 559 6.42 9.36 -0.04
N PHE A 560 5.16 9.25 -0.46
CA PHE A 560 4.80 8.93 -1.85
C PHE A 560 4.48 10.16 -2.69
N ARG A 561 4.13 11.31 -2.10
CA ARG A 561 3.79 12.54 -2.83
C ARG A 561 4.80 12.87 -3.93
N GLY A 562 6.08 12.88 -3.60
CA GLY A 562 7.12 13.23 -4.57
C GLY A 562 7.33 12.14 -5.64
N LEU A 563 7.08 10.87 -5.33
CA LEU A 563 7.13 9.77 -6.30
C LEU A 563 5.97 9.88 -7.32
N VAL A 564 4.75 10.16 -6.84
CA VAL A 564 3.59 10.41 -7.73
C VAL A 564 3.84 11.61 -8.62
N GLN A 565 4.37 12.71 -8.07
CA GLN A 565 4.70 13.90 -8.86
C GLN A 565 5.80 13.62 -9.88
N ALA A 566 6.83 12.85 -9.51
CA ALA A 566 7.90 12.50 -10.44
C ALA A 566 7.36 11.71 -11.65
N ARG A 567 6.50 10.71 -11.40
CA ARG A 567 5.83 9.95 -12.46
C ARG A 567 4.98 10.84 -13.37
N ARG A 568 4.14 11.69 -12.76
CA ARG A 568 3.28 12.64 -13.50
C ARG A 568 4.10 13.63 -14.34
N LYS A 569 5.15 14.23 -13.77
CA LYS A 569 6.03 15.20 -14.46
C LYS A 569 6.79 14.55 -15.62
N ALA A 570 7.21 13.30 -15.45
CA ALA A 570 7.92 12.57 -16.50
C ALA A 570 6.98 12.10 -17.64
N LEU A 571 5.65 12.20 -17.46
CA LEU A 571 4.63 11.68 -18.39
C LEU A 571 4.85 10.19 -18.70
N LEU A 572 5.40 9.45 -17.73
CA LEU A 572 5.74 8.04 -17.87
C LEU A 572 4.61 7.15 -17.37
N ARG A 573 4.51 5.97 -17.97
CA ARG A 573 3.58 4.90 -17.57
C ARG A 573 4.30 3.78 -16.82
N SER A 574 5.31 4.14 -16.04
CA SER A 574 6.09 3.18 -15.27
C SER A 574 5.18 2.42 -14.31
N ASP A 575 5.42 1.11 -14.23
CA ASP A 575 4.66 0.16 -13.41
C ASP A 575 5.06 0.31 -11.94
N VAL A 576 6.35 0.52 -11.72
CA VAL A 576 6.94 0.76 -10.40
C VAL A 576 7.65 2.11 -10.38
N VAL A 577 7.42 2.89 -9.32
CA VAL A 577 8.19 4.11 -9.06
C VAL A 577 8.82 3.99 -7.69
N ALA A 578 10.15 3.88 -7.66
CA ALA A 578 10.88 3.57 -6.45
C ALA A 578 11.87 4.68 -6.09
N GLY A 579 11.97 5.00 -4.80
CA GLY A 579 13.04 5.83 -4.27
C GLY A 579 12.57 6.91 -3.31
N GLY A 580 13.26 8.05 -3.33
CA GLY A 580 13.03 9.15 -2.39
C GLY A 580 13.88 9.05 -1.13
N HIS A 581 13.81 10.08 -0.29
CA HIS A 581 14.68 10.30 0.89
C HIS A 581 13.91 10.64 2.16
N MET A 582 12.64 10.22 2.22
CA MET A 582 11.76 10.54 3.34
C MET A 582 11.96 9.60 4.52
N LEU A 583 11.53 10.07 5.69
CA LEU A 583 11.57 9.29 6.93
C LEU A 583 10.57 8.14 6.98
N GLY A 584 9.58 8.14 6.09
CA GLY A 584 8.69 7.02 5.90
C GLY A 584 9.25 6.03 4.87
N GLY A 585 9.03 4.75 5.10
CA GLY A 585 9.26 3.67 4.14
C GLY A 585 7.96 2.93 3.82
N GLY A 586 8.02 1.96 2.92
CA GLY A 586 6.89 1.11 2.57
C GLY A 586 6.40 1.31 1.15
N PHE A 587 5.12 1.05 0.91
CA PHE A 587 4.55 1.12 -0.44
C PHE A 587 3.17 1.76 -0.49
N MET A 588 2.81 2.25 -1.67
CA MET A 588 1.46 2.65 -2.05
C MET A 588 1.11 2.05 -3.41
N THR A 589 -0.04 1.39 -3.51
CA THR A 589 -0.59 0.85 -4.76
C THR A 589 -1.78 1.68 -5.18
N THR A 590 -1.78 2.11 -6.43
CA THR A 590 -2.91 2.77 -7.11
C THR A 590 -3.33 1.92 -8.31
N PRO A 591 -4.50 2.16 -8.93
CA PRO A 591 -4.89 1.45 -10.15
C PRO A 591 -3.83 1.47 -11.26
N ASP A 592 -3.03 2.55 -11.34
CA ASP A 592 -2.12 2.78 -12.47
C ASP A 592 -0.67 2.40 -12.22
N ALA A 593 -0.25 2.29 -10.96
CA ALA A 593 1.15 2.05 -10.58
C ALA A 593 1.32 1.67 -9.10
N ASP A 594 2.43 1.02 -8.82
CA ASP A 594 2.95 0.77 -7.49
C ASP A 594 4.12 1.73 -7.17
N TYR A 595 4.06 2.39 -6.02
CA TYR A 595 5.07 3.33 -5.54
C TYR A 595 5.76 2.75 -4.31
N VAL A 596 7.10 2.77 -4.27
CA VAL A 596 7.86 2.20 -3.16
C VAL A 596 8.88 3.19 -2.62
N ALA A 597 8.77 3.49 -1.34
CA ALA A 597 9.74 4.30 -0.61
C ALA A 597 10.64 3.36 0.21
N PRO A 598 11.92 3.18 -0.17
CA PRO A 598 12.80 2.29 0.58
C PRO A 598 13.20 2.94 1.91
N GLY A 599 13.15 2.13 2.98
CA GLY A 599 13.78 2.41 4.26
C GLY A 599 15.30 2.35 4.15
N TRP A 600 15.99 2.60 5.26
CA TRP A 600 17.45 2.77 5.28
C TRP A 600 18.12 1.72 6.15
N PHE A 601 19.36 1.34 5.81
CA PHE A 601 20.22 0.57 6.71
C PHE A 601 21.16 1.50 7.48
N SER A 602 20.70 2.70 7.82
CA SER A 602 21.42 3.60 8.70
C SER A 602 20.44 4.51 9.44
N GLU A 603 20.76 4.85 10.68
CA GLU A 603 19.87 5.64 11.54
C GLU A 603 19.55 7.05 11.03
N TYR A 604 20.37 7.64 10.15
CA TYR A 604 20.23 9.06 9.75
C TYR A 604 20.59 9.26 8.27
N ASP A 605 20.01 10.27 7.62
CA ASP A 605 20.25 10.60 6.20
C ASP A 605 21.50 11.47 5.98
N SER A 606 21.87 12.35 6.93
CA SER A 606 23.12 13.13 6.91
C SER A 606 23.75 13.30 8.30
N GLY A 607 25.08 13.35 8.39
CA GLY A 607 25.81 13.56 9.63
C GLY A 607 25.75 15.02 10.09
N GLY A 608 25.00 15.31 11.14
CA GLY A 608 24.93 16.62 11.79
C GLY A 608 24.07 16.57 13.05
N LYS A 609 24.55 17.12 14.17
CA LYS A 609 23.93 16.97 15.51
C LYS A 609 22.50 17.54 15.64
N SER A 610 22.01 18.31 14.66
CA SER A 610 20.74 19.03 14.74
C SER A 610 19.58 18.43 13.91
N ASN A 611 19.80 17.42 13.06
CA ASN A 611 18.74 16.80 12.23
C ASN A 611 18.82 15.27 12.25
N LYS A 612 18.85 14.70 13.46
CA LYS A 612 18.78 13.24 13.69
C LYS A 612 17.36 12.72 13.41
N LYS A 613 16.99 12.62 12.15
CA LYS A 613 15.71 12.04 11.75
C LYS A 613 15.93 10.57 11.37
N ARG A 614 15.19 9.66 12.04
CA ARG A 614 15.34 8.22 11.89
C ARG A 614 14.28 7.66 10.95
N ALA A 615 14.71 6.97 9.91
CA ALA A 615 13.84 6.22 9.00
C ALA A 615 13.63 4.78 9.50
N PRO A 616 12.58 4.09 9.02
CA PRO A 616 12.46 2.65 9.19
C PRO A 616 13.58 1.91 8.48
N LEU A 617 13.84 0.69 8.94
CA LEU A 617 14.80 -0.22 8.38
C LEU A 617 14.45 -0.56 6.92
N GLY A 618 15.50 -0.74 6.11
CA GLY A 618 15.36 -1.25 4.75
C GLY A 618 14.81 -2.69 4.72
N GLY A 619 14.43 -3.14 3.52
CA GLY A 619 13.82 -4.46 3.31
C GLY A 619 12.56 -4.43 2.45
N GLN A 620 12.15 -3.24 1.99
CA GLN A 620 11.08 -3.08 1.02
C GLN A 620 11.49 -3.71 -0.31
N ALA A 621 10.54 -4.39 -0.94
CA ALA A 621 10.75 -5.09 -2.19
C ALA A 621 9.55 -4.94 -3.13
N VAL A 622 9.74 -5.39 -4.37
CA VAL A 622 8.65 -5.63 -5.31
C VAL A 622 8.73 -7.04 -5.87
N ILE A 623 7.60 -7.72 -5.93
CA ILE A 623 7.47 -9.07 -6.46
C ILE A 623 6.76 -8.99 -7.81
N LEU A 624 7.39 -9.53 -8.84
CA LEU A 624 6.96 -9.46 -10.24
C LEU A 624 6.57 -10.83 -10.75
N PHE A 625 5.49 -10.91 -11.53
CA PHE A 625 5.05 -12.16 -12.12
C PHE A 625 5.61 -12.28 -13.55
N PRO A 626 6.32 -13.35 -13.89
CA PRO A 626 6.86 -13.51 -15.25
C PRO A 626 5.77 -13.84 -16.28
N ASP A 627 4.65 -14.42 -15.85
CA ASP A 627 3.58 -14.96 -16.69
C ASP A 627 2.41 -13.98 -16.91
N GLN A 628 2.32 -12.92 -16.12
CA GLN A 628 1.28 -11.89 -16.19
C GLN A 628 1.84 -10.57 -15.69
N LYS A 629 1.35 -9.43 -16.22
CA LYS A 629 1.78 -8.10 -15.76
C LYS A 629 1.15 -7.76 -14.40
N LEU A 630 1.77 -8.20 -13.32
CA LEU A 630 1.32 -8.03 -11.94
C LEU A 630 2.52 -7.74 -11.03
N VAL A 631 2.40 -6.69 -10.22
CA VAL A 631 3.40 -6.27 -9.24
C VAL A 631 2.80 -6.42 -7.84
N ILE A 632 3.55 -6.94 -6.88
CA ILE A 632 3.16 -6.97 -5.46
C ILE A 632 4.27 -6.29 -4.65
N PRO A 633 4.09 -5.04 -4.21
CA PRO A 633 5.06 -4.38 -3.34
C PRO A 633 4.92 -4.81 -1.88
N THR A 634 5.99 -4.67 -1.11
CA THR A 634 6.06 -5.09 0.31
C THR A 634 6.80 -4.06 1.16
N SER A 635 6.47 -3.95 2.46
CA SER A 635 6.91 -2.84 3.31
C SER A 635 8.05 -3.18 4.27
N THR A 636 8.33 -4.45 4.54
CA THR A 636 9.43 -4.90 5.42
C THR A 636 10.15 -6.12 4.87
N PHE A 637 11.34 -6.42 5.39
CA PHE A 637 12.09 -7.62 4.98
C PHE A 637 11.28 -8.91 5.21
N LEU A 638 10.72 -9.08 6.41
CA LEU A 638 9.93 -10.28 6.76
C LEU A 638 8.69 -10.42 5.89
N GLU A 639 7.93 -9.34 5.71
CA GLU A 639 6.76 -9.37 4.80
C GLU A 639 7.17 -9.70 3.37
N SER A 640 8.30 -9.18 2.89
CA SER A 640 8.82 -9.46 1.55
C SER A 640 9.10 -10.94 1.36
N VAL A 641 9.81 -11.56 2.31
CA VAL A 641 10.15 -12.99 2.27
C VAL A 641 8.89 -13.84 2.39
N ASP A 642 8.06 -13.61 3.42
CA ASP A 642 6.84 -14.41 3.64
C ASP A 642 5.87 -14.32 2.45
N THR A 643 5.68 -13.12 1.88
CA THR A 643 4.84 -12.93 0.70
C THR A 643 5.45 -13.63 -0.52
N HIS A 644 6.77 -13.53 -0.73
CA HIS A 644 7.43 -14.19 -1.85
C HIS A 644 7.34 -15.71 -1.75
N GLU A 645 7.60 -16.29 -0.58
CA GLU A 645 7.46 -17.73 -0.32
C GLU A 645 6.02 -18.21 -0.54
N ALA A 646 5.03 -17.49 -0.01
CA ALA A 646 3.62 -17.79 -0.25
C ALA A 646 3.27 -17.85 -1.74
N LEU A 647 3.79 -16.89 -2.52
CA LEU A 647 3.58 -16.81 -3.95
C LEU A 647 4.37 -17.87 -4.74
N ILE A 648 5.56 -18.27 -4.27
CA ILE A 648 6.32 -19.42 -4.80
C ILE A 648 5.51 -20.71 -4.58
N LEU A 649 4.96 -20.93 -3.39
CA LEU A 649 4.09 -22.09 -3.13
C LEU A 649 2.88 -22.08 -4.07
N LEU A 650 2.22 -20.91 -4.19
CA LEU A 650 1.05 -20.77 -5.04
C LEU A 650 1.35 -21.02 -6.52
N LYS A 651 2.49 -20.56 -7.05
CA LYS A 651 2.82 -20.72 -8.47
C LYS A 651 3.61 -22.00 -8.79
N GLY A 652 4.31 -22.55 -7.81
CA GLY A 652 5.24 -23.65 -7.96
C GLY A 652 4.65 -25.03 -7.62
N LEU A 653 3.62 -25.11 -6.76
CA LEU A 653 2.93 -26.38 -6.49
C LEU A 653 1.96 -26.75 -7.62
N ARG A 654 1.94 -28.03 -7.97
CA ARG A 654 0.96 -28.62 -8.89
C ARG A 654 -0.42 -28.63 -8.24
N LYS A 655 -1.47 -28.70 -9.06
CA LYS A 655 -2.86 -28.67 -8.59
C LYS A 655 -3.14 -29.78 -7.57
N GLU A 656 -2.69 -31.00 -7.85
CA GLU A 656 -2.89 -32.17 -7.00
C GLU A 656 -2.12 -32.04 -5.66
N GLU A 657 -0.94 -31.41 -5.69
CA GLU A 657 -0.14 -31.14 -4.48
C GLU A 657 -0.87 -30.14 -3.56
N LYS A 658 -1.43 -29.07 -4.13
CA LYS A 658 -2.24 -28.10 -3.38
C LYS A 658 -3.47 -28.75 -2.77
N GLU A 659 -4.22 -29.51 -3.55
CA GLU A 659 -5.42 -30.21 -3.06
C GLU A 659 -5.08 -31.19 -1.92
N LYS A 660 -3.96 -31.91 -2.05
CA LYS A 660 -3.46 -32.80 -0.99
C LYS A 660 -3.03 -32.04 0.26
N ILE A 661 -2.41 -30.86 0.14
CA ILE A 661 -2.02 -30.03 1.28
C ILE A 661 -3.26 -29.47 1.98
N MET A 662 -4.20 -28.91 1.21
CA MET A 662 -5.40 -28.27 1.74
C MET A 662 -6.35 -29.29 2.42
N SER A 663 -6.43 -30.52 1.92
CA SER A 663 -7.27 -31.58 2.50
C SER A 663 -6.71 -32.23 3.77
N LYS A 664 -5.42 -32.10 4.07
CA LYS A 664 -4.82 -32.67 5.29
C LYS A 664 -5.37 -31.99 6.53
N LYS A 665 -5.84 -32.77 7.50
CA LYS A 665 -6.15 -32.25 8.85
C LYS A 665 -4.84 -31.88 9.54
N VAL A 666 -4.78 -30.66 10.08
CA VAL A 666 -3.71 -30.24 10.99
C VAL A 666 -3.96 -30.98 12.31
N ARG A 667 -2.93 -31.63 12.84
CA ARG A 667 -3.03 -32.45 14.06
C ARG A 667 -2.92 -31.59 15.31
#